data_AF-A0A3D5WEE6-F1
#
_entry.id   AF-A0A3D5WEE6-F1
#
_cell.length_a   1.000
_cell.length_b   1.000
_cell.length_c   1.000
_cell.angle_alpha   90.00
_cell.angle_beta   90.00
_cell.angle_gamma   90.00
#
_symmetry.space_group_name_H-M   'P 1'
#
loop_
_entity.id
_entity.type
_entity.pdbx_description
1 polymer ?
#
loop_
_entity_poly.entity_id
_entity_poly.type
_entity_poly.pdbx_seq_one_letter_code
_entity_poly.pdbx_strand_id
1 'polypeptide(L)'
;MAWKNQLQLKEKYTDPEFQKTFAEIFTLHWFLERCLVSSEYKIPNAFGDAISLTSTGKEWVPRIEAAVRDISLPEIKLVLFIKFFHHELFVDVNTTNPEAIRKVLDAEIVGGRIRYPWVYGRLLYDRFFDMFPIQTKELSYEETMKLLQNTPQGVFQIRDVLVGPFGVLNSSCHRFLPPTRTVSLWHCSDPSCDAIHPVLLSTGESKVLEAITLISDQSEKADGPPSEWFGFFRDFAGKSDYYDDMQLGQFPWLLVNAFSKTEMQNILRRLIDQHSKEIRQRFPKTKRFNHILSGSAEKISEGMTKPQCFQLMLLMPDEVIASSVESLIEEGIINVPPTETRTPGVTYGPGSWLAISCECSRFGVRSVARKKDIALARLKHLIRVLYKEERESAQLQWKLRRINGESIYEKLDRYVHTEDLKRIVSDLVLASSDHLQRAFQILRYGWFVLPSFPEEEERLVEKILWKLGFDIGLYPPHQRLFWERLEKLLETARTYTTYDEHDRELIRSAGVNFFVSLEGILDYSLSFTTWALLSDHYGVTKFKCNFDDARRFMVSRLNGLQLGSNEPLEFNAEGKNTLYPLVQGFTVLAELCSELIEGRNGDLRRPENEFPGYYGKTEVELFPLLHKALILDLRKGDCDRIIGLLREITATFEKFQVCNIRNRIEHRRPDFPSQEEIERACGAVTDTVNKMEAAGVCPLIYLYSGRTVDQYGRNIVMFKDYRGRQIIVNRPSQYSLCRLPSLHWPQIIVPWVHIGDSVELLRFQFEEISDYVKMWRGYPKRRPRVPSKELKEKLDSEQKQLEE
;
A
#
# COMPACT_ATOMS: atom_id res chain seq x y z
N MET A 1 -4.17 -0.16 -49.25
CA MET A 1 -4.47 1.18 -48.67
C MET A 1 -3.28 1.59 -47.81
N ALA A 2 -2.94 2.87 -47.70
CA ALA A 2 -1.73 3.32 -47.00
C ALA A 2 -1.91 3.38 -45.47
N TRP A 3 -0.85 3.05 -44.74
CA TRP A 3 -0.71 3.26 -43.31
C TRP A 3 -0.91 4.74 -42.94
N LYS A 4 -1.54 5.02 -41.79
CA LYS A 4 -1.75 6.37 -41.27
C LYS A 4 -1.27 6.51 -39.84
N ASN A 5 -0.55 7.60 -39.59
CA ASN A 5 -0.20 8.02 -38.24
C ASN A 5 -1.37 8.74 -37.55
N GLN A 6 -1.22 9.03 -36.25
CA GLN A 6 -2.24 9.71 -35.44
C GLN A 6 -2.66 11.08 -36.00
N LEU A 7 -1.74 11.87 -36.56
CA LEU A 7 -2.04 13.21 -37.08
C LEU A 7 -2.92 13.14 -38.34
N GLN A 8 -2.58 12.24 -39.26
CA GLN A 8 -3.37 12.02 -40.48
C GLN A 8 -4.79 11.52 -40.16
N LEU A 9 -4.94 10.69 -39.12
CA LEU A 9 -6.26 10.26 -38.65
C LEU A 9 -7.07 11.45 -38.09
N LYS A 10 -6.44 12.36 -37.33
CA LYS A 10 -7.09 13.57 -36.81
C LYS A 10 -7.55 14.51 -37.92
N GLU A 11 -6.71 14.71 -38.93
CA GLU A 11 -7.04 15.54 -40.09
C GLU A 11 -8.19 14.95 -40.91
N LYS A 12 -8.23 13.61 -41.04
CA LYS A 12 -9.28 12.90 -41.78
C LYS A 12 -10.62 12.89 -41.05
N TYR A 13 -10.62 12.75 -39.73
CA TYR A 13 -11.83 12.54 -38.92
C TYR A 13 -12.04 13.69 -37.93
N THR A 14 -12.41 14.85 -38.45
CA THR A 14 -12.64 16.08 -37.65
C THR A 14 -14.08 16.22 -37.14
N ASP A 15 -15.03 15.45 -37.65
CA ASP A 15 -16.44 15.49 -37.24
C ASP A 15 -16.62 15.05 -35.77
N PRO A 16 -17.12 15.93 -34.87
CA PRO A 16 -17.32 15.60 -33.45
C PRO A 16 -18.29 14.44 -33.20
N GLU A 17 -19.32 14.28 -34.03
CA GLU A 17 -20.32 13.22 -33.82
C GLU A 17 -19.75 11.85 -34.20
N PHE A 18 -18.99 11.79 -35.30
CA PHE A 18 -18.16 10.63 -35.62
C PHE A 18 -17.19 10.29 -34.48
N GLN A 19 -16.45 11.28 -33.96
CA GLN A 19 -15.45 11.05 -32.90
C GLN A 19 -16.09 10.48 -31.62
N LYS A 20 -17.25 11.03 -31.22
CA LYS A 20 -18.01 10.55 -30.06
C LYS A 20 -18.45 9.11 -30.26
N THR A 21 -19.09 8.81 -31.39
CA THR A 21 -19.61 7.47 -31.71
C THR A 21 -18.48 6.46 -31.88
N PHE A 22 -17.40 6.84 -32.56
CA PHE A 22 -16.18 6.05 -32.69
C PHE A 22 -15.66 5.65 -31.32
N ALA A 23 -15.54 6.60 -30.40
CA ALA A 23 -14.98 6.31 -29.08
C ALA A 23 -15.89 5.42 -28.22
N GLU A 24 -17.22 5.54 -28.35
CA GLU A 24 -18.17 4.63 -27.71
C GLU A 24 -18.05 3.21 -28.27
N ILE A 25 -18.04 3.04 -29.59
CA ILE A 25 -17.91 1.74 -30.26
C ILE A 25 -16.53 1.10 -29.97
N PHE A 26 -15.46 1.89 -30.05
CA PHE A 26 -14.09 1.43 -29.75
C PHE A 26 -13.94 0.96 -28.30
N THR A 27 -14.62 1.64 -27.36
CA THR A 27 -14.69 1.23 -25.96
C THR A 27 -15.32 -0.16 -25.80
N LEU A 28 -16.45 -0.41 -26.48
CA LEU A 28 -17.12 -1.72 -26.44
C LEU A 28 -16.27 -2.81 -27.09
N HIS A 29 -15.54 -2.49 -28.16
CA HIS A 29 -14.54 -3.37 -28.77
C HIS A 29 -13.47 -3.80 -27.76
N TRP A 30 -12.92 -2.87 -26.97
CA TRP A 30 -11.90 -3.18 -25.97
C TRP A 30 -12.38 -4.16 -24.90
N PHE A 31 -13.64 -4.02 -24.46
CA PHE A 31 -14.26 -4.93 -23.52
C PHE A 31 -14.45 -6.33 -24.10
N LEU A 32 -14.86 -6.44 -25.36
CA LEU A 32 -15.07 -7.72 -26.03
C LEU A 32 -13.73 -8.42 -26.36
N GLU A 33 -12.71 -7.69 -26.79
CA GLU A 33 -11.37 -8.23 -27.10
C GLU A 33 -10.71 -8.91 -25.89
N ARG A 34 -10.96 -8.40 -24.69
CA ARG A 34 -10.25 -8.79 -23.47
C ARG A 34 -11.08 -9.65 -22.52
N CYS A 35 -12.28 -10.03 -22.92
CA CYS A 35 -13.11 -10.91 -22.11
C CYS A 35 -12.62 -12.36 -22.15
N LEU A 36 -13.10 -13.15 -21.19
CA LEU A 36 -12.97 -14.59 -21.14
C LEU A 36 -14.34 -15.22 -21.35
N VAL A 37 -14.41 -16.17 -22.29
CA VAL A 37 -15.62 -16.95 -22.60
C VAL A 37 -15.30 -18.44 -22.56
N SER A 38 -16.33 -19.26 -22.36
CA SER A 38 -16.18 -20.73 -22.43
C SER A 38 -15.95 -21.20 -23.86
N SER A 39 -15.29 -22.34 -24.06
CA SER A 39 -15.16 -22.96 -25.40
C SER A 39 -16.52 -23.30 -26.02
N GLU A 40 -17.54 -23.55 -25.20
CA GLU A 40 -18.93 -23.79 -25.64
C GLU A 40 -19.75 -22.51 -25.88
N TYR A 41 -19.12 -21.34 -25.74
CA TYR A 41 -19.83 -20.07 -25.83
C TYR A 41 -20.37 -19.83 -27.24
N LYS A 42 -21.70 -19.78 -27.36
CA LYS A 42 -22.37 -19.42 -28.61
C LYS A 42 -22.63 -17.93 -28.64
N ILE A 43 -22.11 -17.28 -29.67
CA ILE A 43 -22.25 -15.84 -29.86
C ILE A 43 -23.72 -15.51 -30.20
N PRO A 44 -24.37 -14.62 -29.43
CA PRO A 44 -25.71 -14.16 -29.77
C PRO A 44 -25.75 -13.45 -31.13
N ASN A 45 -26.68 -13.82 -32.01
CA ASN A 45 -26.88 -13.15 -33.31
C ASN A 45 -27.06 -11.63 -33.18
N ALA A 46 -27.63 -11.19 -32.06
CA ALA A 46 -27.83 -9.79 -31.72
C ALA A 46 -26.54 -8.95 -31.74
N PHE A 47 -25.36 -9.54 -31.50
CA PHE A 47 -24.09 -8.84 -31.74
C PHE A 47 -23.89 -8.52 -33.23
N GLY A 48 -24.02 -9.53 -34.10
CA GLY A 48 -23.86 -9.37 -35.54
C GLY A 48 -24.93 -8.48 -36.17
N ASP A 49 -26.15 -8.48 -35.64
CA ASP A 49 -27.24 -7.61 -36.09
C ASP A 49 -26.96 -6.14 -35.77
N ALA A 50 -26.25 -5.86 -34.68
CA ALA A 50 -25.90 -4.51 -34.26
C ALA A 50 -24.66 -3.93 -34.98
N ILE A 51 -23.86 -4.78 -35.64
CA ILE A 51 -22.58 -4.41 -36.26
C ILE A 51 -22.75 -4.23 -37.78
N SER A 52 -22.32 -3.07 -38.27
CA SER A 52 -22.27 -2.74 -39.69
C SER A 52 -20.82 -2.67 -40.17
N LEU A 53 -20.53 -3.22 -41.35
CA LEU A 53 -19.17 -3.31 -41.90
C LEU A 53 -18.91 -2.22 -42.95
N THR A 54 -17.70 -1.67 -42.95
CA THR A 54 -17.20 -0.81 -44.04
C THR A 54 -17.00 -1.62 -45.34
N SER A 55 -16.64 -0.95 -46.43
CA SER A 55 -16.18 -1.64 -47.65
C SER A 55 -14.99 -2.57 -47.36
N THR A 56 -13.99 -2.08 -46.61
CA THR A 56 -12.84 -2.88 -46.19
C THR A 56 -13.25 -4.08 -45.34
N GLY A 57 -14.19 -3.92 -44.41
CA GLY A 57 -14.71 -5.04 -43.61
C GLY A 57 -15.45 -6.07 -44.46
N LYS A 58 -16.24 -5.63 -45.45
CA LYS A 58 -16.97 -6.52 -46.38
C LYS A 58 -16.03 -7.35 -47.26
N GLU A 59 -14.87 -6.82 -47.64
CA GLU A 59 -13.84 -7.56 -48.40
C GLU A 59 -13.25 -8.74 -47.62
N TRP A 60 -13.25 -8.67 -46.28
CA TRP A 60 -12.74 -9.74 -45.41
C TRP A 60 -13.74 -10.89 -45.22
N VAL A 61 -15.04 -10.65 -45.36
CA VAL A 61 -16.08 -11.68 -45.17
C VAL A 61 -15.80 -12.95 -45.99
N PRO A 62 -15.66 -12.90 -47.33
CA PRO A 62 -15.42 -14.11 -48.12
C PRO A 62 -14.07 -14.78 -47.81
N ARG A 63 -13.06 -14.02 -47.36
CA ARG A 63 -11.75 -14.57 -46.98
C ARG A 63 -11.86 -15.40 -45.70
N ILE A 64 -12.63 -14.92 -44.74
CA ILE A 64 -12.86 -15.61 -43.47
C ILE A 64 -13.74 -16.83 -43.69
N GLU A 65 -14.82 -16.72 -44.48
CA GLU A 65 -15.70 -17.86 -44.82
C GLU A 65 -14.93 -18.98 -45.53
N ALA A 66 -13.97 -18.64 -46.40
CA ALA A 66 -13.16 -19.63 -47.11
C ALA A 66 -12.12 -20.31 -46.20
N ALA A 67 -11.62 -19.62 -45.18
CA ALA A 67 -10.53 -20.10 -44.34
C ALA A 67 -11.01 -20.77 -43.05
N VAL A 68 -12.13 -20.32 -42.48
CA VAL A 68 -12.65 -20.79 -41.18
C VAL A 68 -13.96 -21.52 -41.40
N ARG A 69 -13.95 -22.83 -41.17
CA ARG A 69 -15.08 -23.70 -41.49
C ARG A 69 -16.30 -23.42 -40.60
N ASP A 70 -17.48 -23.40 -41.21
CA ASP A 70 -18.78 -23.30 -40.54
C ASP A 70 -18.93 -22.05 -39.63
N ILE A 71 -18.23 -20.95 -39.93
CA ILE A 71 -18.40 -19.66 -39.23
C ILE A 71 -19.59 -18.90 -39.82
N SER A 72 -20.47 -18.38 -38.96
CA SER A 72 -21.66 -17.64 -39.37
C SER A 72 -21.36 -16.15 -39.61
N LEU A 73 -22.18 -15.48 -40.42
CA LEU A 73 -22.03 -14.04 -40.68
C LEU A 73 -22.05 -13.18 -39.40
N PRO A 74 -22.91 -13.44 -38.39
CA PRO A 74 -22.84 -12.73 -37.11
C PRO A 74 -21.49 -12.89 -36.39
N GLU A 75 -20.89 -14.08 -36.43
CA GLU A 75 -19.58 -14.34 -35.84
C GLU A 75 -18.47 -13.61 -36.60
N ILE A 76 -18.51 -13.61 -37.94
CA ILE A 76 -17.57 -12.85 -38.78
C ILE A 76 -17.64 -11.35 -38.47
N LYS A 77 -18.84 -10.79 -38.35
CA LYS A 77 -19.03 -9.38 -37.98
C LYS A 77 -18.43 -9.08 -36.61
N LEU A 78 -18.64 -9.97 -35.63
CA LEU A 78 -18.04 -9.82 -34.30
C LEU A 78 -16.51 -9.92 -34.35
N VAL A 79 -15.94 -10.83 -35.15
CA VAL A 79 -14.49 -10.94 -35.38
C VAL A 79 -13.93 -9.62 -35.91
N LEU A 80 -14.55 -9.07 -36.96
CA LEU A 80 -14.16 -7.78 -37.56
C LEU A 80 -14.33 -6.62 -36.58
N PHE A 81 -15.30 -6.70 -35.68
CA PHE A 81 -15.48 -5.75 -34.58
C PHE A 81 -14.40 -5.86 -33.49
N ILE A 82 -14.02 -7.09 -33.11
CA ILE A 82 -12.96 -7.32 -32.14
C ILE A 82 -11.60 -6.91 -32.71
N LYS A 83 -11.34 -7.12 -34.01
CA LYS A 83 -10.14 -6.60 -34.66
C LYS A 83 -10.20 -5.10 -34.91
N PHE A 84 -11.39 -4.60 -35.22
CA PHE A 84 -11.76 -3.20 -35.43
C PHE A 84 -11.10 -2.49 -36.62
N PHE A 85 -9.78 -2.62 -36.80
CA PHE A 85 -9.02 -1.93 -37.84
C PHE A 85 -7.73 -2.68 -38.22
N HIS A 86 -7.17 -2.31 -39.37
CA HIS A 86 -5.74 -2.49 -39.68
C HIS A 86 -5.15 -1.19 -40.22
N HIS A 87 -5.32 -0.88 -41.51
CA HIS A 87 -5.06 0.45 -42.08
C HIS A 87 -6.31 1.34 -42.10
N GLU A 88 -7.47 0.76 -42.42
CA GLU A 88 -8.78 1.38 -42.29
C GLU A 88 -9.61 0.61 -41.25
N LEU A 89 -10.76 1.19 -40.87
CA LEU A 89 -11.75 0.53 -40.02
C LEU A 89 -12.46 -0.59 -40.78
N PHE A 90 -12.66 -1.73 -40.11
CA PHE A 90 -13.54 -2.81 -40.61
C PHE A 90 -15.01 -2.55 -40.30
N VAL A 91 -15.27 -1.76 -39.26
CA VAL A 91 -16.61 -1.43 -38.75
C VAL A 91 -17.01 -0.02 -39.19
N ASP A 92 -18.23 0.11 -39.71
CA ASP A 92 -18.82 1.39 -40.04
C ASP A 92 -19.38 2.05 -38.77
N VAL A 93 -18.69 3.09 -38.31
CA VAL A 93 -19.01 3.85 -37.09
C VAL A 93 -20.38 4.50 -37.17
N ASN A 94 -20.81 4.96 -38.35
CA ASN A 94 -22.04 5.74 -38.50
C ASN A 94 -23.31 4.88 -38.47
N THR A 95 -23.18 3.59 -38.83
CA THR A 95 -24.32 2.68 -38.99
C THR A 95 -24.32 1.54 -37.97
N THR A 96 -23.25 1.36 -37.20
CA THR A 96 -23.18 0.40 -36.09
C THR A 96 -23.95 0.93 -34.88
N ASN A 97 -24.71 0.08 -34.19
CA ASN A 97 -25.54 0.45 -33.05
C ASN A 97 -24.84 0.14 -31.71
N PRO A 98 -24.17 1.12 -31.06
CA PRO A 98 -23.45 0.88 -29.81
C PRO A 98 -24.36 0.47 -28.66
N GLU A 99 -25.58 1.01 -28.59
CA GLU A 99 -26.53 0.69 -27.51
C GLU A 99 -27.06 -0.75 -27.60
N ALA A 100 -27.23 -1.28 -28.81
CA ALA A 100 -27.58 -2.68 -29.00
C ALA A 100 -26.42 -3.61 -28.57
N ILE A 101 -25.18 -3.30 -28.97
CA ILE A 101 -23.98 -4.05 -28.54
C ILE A 101 -23.85 -4.03 -27.02
N ARG A 102 -24.03 -2.85 -26.40
CA ARG A 102 -23.98 -2.67 -24.94
C ARG A 102 -25.03 -3.54 -24.23
N LYS A 103 -26.27 -3.57 -24.72
CA LYS A 103 -27.34 -4.40 -24.13
C LYS A 103 -27.04 -5.89 -24.20
N VAL A 104 -26.47 -6.36 -25.31
CA VAL A 104 -26.07 -7.77 -25.43
C VAL A 104 -24.92 -8.05 -24.45
N LEU A 105 -23.89 -7.21 -24.42
CA LEU A 105 -22.77 -7.35 -23.49
C LEU A 105 -23.23 -7.35 -22.01
N ASP A 106 -24.16 -6.47 -21.63
CA ASP A 106 -24.79 -6.47 -20.30
C ASP A 106 -25.44 -7.81 -19.95
N ALA A 107 -26.28 -8.33 -20.85
CA ALA A 107 -26.96 -9.61 -20.65
C ALA A 107 -25.98 -10.79 -20.55
N GLU A 108 -24.90 -10.79 -21.33
CA GLU A 108 -23.86 -11.81 -21.31
C GLU A 108 -23.01 -11.79 -20.03
N ILE A 109 -22.66 -10.59 -19.53
CA ILE A 109 -21.95 -10.42 -18.25
C ILE A 109 -22.83 -10.84 -17.08
N VAL A 110 -24.07 -10.33 -17.03
CA VAL A 110 -25.05 -10.64 -15.98
C VAL A 110 -25.42 -12.13 -15.98
N GLY A 111 -25.41 -12.76 -17.15
CA GLY A 111 -25.58 -14.20 -17.34
C GLY A 111 -24.35 -15.05 -16.99
N GLY A 112 -23.19 -14.43 -16.73
CA GLY A 112 -21.94 -15.12 -16.42
C GLY A 112 -21.26 -15.81 -17.61
N ARG A 113 -21.72 -15.53 -18.84
CA ARG A 113 -21.17 -16.10 -20.08
C ARG A 113 -19.93 -15.33 -20.57
N ILE A 114 -19.92 -14.02 -20.35
CA ILE A 114 -18.74 -13.16 -20.52
C ILE A 114 -18.16 -12.83 -19.16
N ARG A 115 -16.86 -13.05 -19.00
CA ARG A 115 -16.19 -12.89 -17.72
C ARG A 115 -14.95 -12.01 -17.82
N TYR A 116 -14.69 -11.25 -16.75
CA TYR A 116 -13.42 -10.57 -16.55
C TYR A 116 -12.80 -11.03 -15.23
N PRO A 117 -11.47 -11.28 -15.17
CA PRO A 117 -10.82 -11.71 -13.95
C PRO A 117 -10.82 -10.58 -12.91
N TRP A 118 -11.10 -10.91 -11.64
CA TRP A 118 -10.91 -9.99 -10.53
C TRP A 118 -9.41 -9.89 -10.19
N VAL A 119 -8.72 -8.94 -10.83
CA VAL A 119 -7.25 -8.76 -10.73
C VAL A 119 -6.80 -7.96 -9.51
N TYR A 120 -7.72 -7.56 -8.64
CA TYR A 120 -7.43 -6.71 -7.49
C TYR A 120 -7.14 -7.51 -6.22
N GLY A 121 -6.34 -6.92 -5.34
CA GLY A 121 -5.88 -7.54 -4.10
C GLY A 121 -5.09 -8.82 -4.38
N ARG A 122 -5.25 -9.79 -3.49
CA ARG A 122 -4.45 -11.03 -3.48
C ARG A 122 -5.23 -12.30 -3.80
N LEU A 123 -6.53 -12.21 -4.14
CA LEU A 123 -7.39 -13.38 -4.28
C LEU A 123 -6.87 -14.36 -5.35
N LEU A 124 -6.61 -13.87 -6.56
CA LEU A 124 -6.10 -14.73 -7.63
C LEU A 124 -4.67 -15.20 -7.35
N TYR A 125 -3.85 -14.34 -6.73
CA TYR A 125 -2.49 -14.67 -6.32
C TYR A 125 -2.45 -15.86 -5.35
N ASP A 126 -3.24 -15.80 -4.27
CA ASP A 126 -3.27 -16.88 -3.27
C ASP A 126 -3.85 -18.16 -3.87
N ARG A 127 -4.94 -18.07 -4.66
CA ARG A 127 -5.51 -19.23 -5.34
C ARG A 127 -4.52 -19.86 -6.30
N PHE A 128 -3.78 -19.06 -7.07
CA PHE A 128 -2.75 -19.58 -7.96
C PHE A 128 -1.66 -20.33 -7.18
N PHE A 129 -1.21 -19.75 -6.06
CA PHE A 129 -0.26 -20.39 -5.16
C PHE A 129 -0.78 -21.72 -4.58
N ASP A 130 -2.05 -21.80 -4.24
CA ASP A 130 -2.62 -23.02 -3.63
C ASP A 130 -2.92 -24.10 -4.69
N MET A 131 -3.23 -23.72 -5.94
CA MET A 131 -3.73 -24.64 -6.98
C MET A 131 -2.69 -25.13 -8.01
N PHE A 132 -1.70 -24.31 -8.36
CA PHE A 132 -0.77 -24.59 -9.47
C PHE A 132 0.67 -24.72 -8.98
N PRO A 133 1.15 -25.93 -8.64
CA PRO A 133 2.47 -26.13 -8.02
C PRO A 133 3.63 -25.63 -8.89
N ILE A 134 3.45 -25.69 -10.22
CA ILE A 134 4.45 -25.27 -11.20
C ILE A 134 4.24 -23.80 -11.54
N GLN A 135 5.34 -23.03 -11.50
CA GLN A 135 5.36 -21.64 -11.93
C GLN A 135 5.34 -21.58 -13.46
N THR A 136 4.35 -20.89 -14.03
CA THR A 136 4.17 -20.75 -15.48
C THR A 136 3.93 -19.29 -15.86
N LYS A 137 4.14 -18.98 -17.14
CA LYS A 137 3.84 -17.66 -17.75
C LYS A 137 2.45 -17.60 -18.38
N GLU A 138 1.81 -18.75 -18.58
CA GLU A 138 0.49 -18.86 -19.19
C GLU A 138 -0.28 -20.04 -18.59
N LEU A 139 -1.60 -19.91 -18.54
CA LEU A 139 -2.51 -21.00 -18.17
C LEU A 139 -3.30 -21.41 -19.40
N SER A 140 -3.56 -22.72 -19.52
CA SER A 140 -4.54 -23.22 -20.49
C SER A 140 -5.94 -22.67 -20.19
N TYR A 141 -6.88 -22.85 -21.10
CA TYR A 141 -8.28 -22.48 -20.85
C TYR A 141 -8.86 -23.20 -19.63
N GLU A 142 -8.64 -24.52 -19.51
CA GLU A 142 -9.16 -25.32 -18.40
C GLU A 142 -8.57 -24.85 -17.06
N GLU A 143 -7.27 -24.62 -17.02
CA GLU A 143 -6.57 -24.09 -15.85
C GLU A 143 -7.06 -22.68 -15.49
N THR A 144 -7.30 -21.83 -16.49
CA THR A 144 -7.86 -20.49 -16.31
C THR A 144 -9.25 -20.56 -15.69
N MET A 145 -10.14 -21.41 -16.22
CA MET A 145 -11.49 -21.58 -15.67
C MET A 145 -11.45 -22.17 -14.25
N LYS A 146 -10.54 -23.11 -13.99
CA LYS A 146 -10.30 -23.67 -12.65
C LYS A 146 -9.84 -22.58 -11.67
N LEU A 147 -8.87 -21.74 -12.05
CA LEU A 147 -8.40 -20.62 -11.23
C LEU A 147 -9.53 -19.64 -10.92
N LEU A 148 -10.34 -19.32 -11.93
CA LEU A 148 -11.44 -18.37 -11.81
C LEU A 148 -12.70 -18.96 -11.18
N GLN A 149 -12.83 -20.28 -11.01
CA GLN A 149 -14.04 -20.85 -10.43
C GLN A 149 -14.37 -20.24 -9.05
N ASN A 150 -15.61 -19.77 -8.85
CA ASN A 150 -16.07 -19.09 -7.63
C ASN A 150 -15.34 -17.77 -7.28
N THR A 151 -14.58 -17.18 -8.20
CA THR A 151 -14.05 -15.83 -8.04
C THR A 151 -15.07 -14.78 -8.50
N PRO A 152 -15.01 -13.53 -8.00
CA PRO A 152 -15.95 -12.52 -8.43
C PRO A 152 -15.72 -12.06 -9.88
N GLN A 153 -16.73 -11.40 -10.44
CA GLN A 153 -16.59 -10.66 -11.69
C GLN A 153 -15.65 -9.46 -11.50
N GLY A 154 -14.66 -9.33 -12.38
CA GLY A 154 -13.77 -8.17 -12.45
C GLY A 154 -14.54 -6.89 -12.78
N VAL A 155 -14.13 -5.77 -12.19
CA VAL A 155 -14.71 -4.44 -12.41
C VAL A 155 -13.71 -3.60 -13.19
N PHE A 156 -14.14 -3.01 -14.31
CA PHE A 156 -13.27 -2.27 -15.22
C PHE A 156 -14.05 -1.13 -15.86
N GLN A 157 -13.36 -0.04 -16.21
CA GLN A 157 -14.00 1.14 -16.77
C GLN A 157 -13.16 1.70 -17.91
N ILE A 158 -13.79 1.98 -19.05
CA ILE A 158 -13.17 2.71 -20.15
C ILE A 158 -14.13 3.83 -20.51
N ARG A 159 -13.66 5.07 -20.46
CA ARG A 159 -14.51 6.28 -20.50
C ARG A 159 -15.60 6.18 -19.43
N ASP A 160 -16.86 6.40 -19.80
CA ASP A 160 -18.04 6.29 -18.96
C ASP A 160 -18.58 4.86 -18.85
N VAL A 161 -18.10 3.92 -19.68
CA VAL A 161 -18.58 2.53 -19.70
C VAL A 161 -17.90 1.72 -18.60
N LEU A 162 -18.70 1.27 -17.63
CA LEU A 162 -18.26 0.52 -16.46
C LEU A 162 -18.85 -0.89 -16.48
N VAL A 163 -18.00 -1.92 -16.47
CA VAL A 163 -18.42 -3.33 -16.38
C VAL A 163 -18.15 -3.89 -14.99
N GLY A 164 -18.96 -4.86 -14.54
CA GLY A 164 -18.78 -5.52 -13.25
C GLY A 164 -19.93 -6.46 -12.86
N PRO A 165 -20.07 -6.82 -11.57
CA PRO A 165 -21.12 -7.71 -11.07
C PRO A 165 -22.57 -7.30 -11.43
N PHE A 166 -22.82 -6.01 -11.62
CA PHE A 166 -24.12 -5.45 -12.01
C PHE A 166 -24.31 -5.32 -13.53
N GLY A 167 -23.44 -5.91 -14.34
CA GLY A 167 -23.45 -5.78 -15.79
C GLY A 167 -22.73 -4.53 -16.25
N VAL A 168 -23.28 -3.86 -17.27
CA VAL A 168 -22.73 -2.63 -17.86
C VAL A 168 -23.49 -1.41 -17.34
N LEU A 169 -22.78 -0.49 -16.71
CA LEU A 169 -23.29 0.77 -16.17
C LEU A 169 -22.59 1.98 -16.81
N ASN A 170 -23.16 3.17 -16.58
CA ASN A 170 -22.57 4.44 -17.03
C ASN A 170 -22.13 5.29 -15.82
N SER A 171 -20.82 5.48 -15.71
CA SER A 171 -20.21 6.38 -14.73
C SER A 171 -20.50 7.85 -15.05
N SER A 172 -20.38 8.73 -14.05
CA SER A 172 -20.45 10.18 -14.25
C SER A 172 -19.16 10.80 -14.79
N CYS A 173 -18.05 10.07 -14.78
CA CYS A 173 -16.75 10.56 -15.27
C CYS A 173 -16.07 9.53 -16.18
N HIS A 174 -15.04 9.98 -16.91
CA HIS A 174 -14.26 9.13 -17.78
C HIS A 174 -13.03 8.58 -17.04
N ARG A 175 -12.81 7.26 -17.11
CA ARG A 175 -11.59 6.61 -16.60
C ARG A 175 -10.99 5.69 -17.64
N PHE A 176 -9.70 5.41 -17.51
CA PHE A 176 -9.02 4.38 -18.30
C PHE A 176 -8.48 3.27 -17.37
N LEU A 177 -9.37 2.32 -17.07
CA LEU A 177 -9.16 1.14 -16.26
C LEU A 177 -9.56 -0.10 -17.08
N PRO A 178 -8.78 -0.46 -18.12
CA PRO A 178 -9.15 -1.52 -19.04
C PRO A 178 -9.04 -2.91 -18.38
N PRO A 179 -9.86 -3.89 -18.83
CA PRO A 179 -9.68 -5.28 -18.44
C PRO A 179 -8.28 -5.80 -18.83
N THR A 180 -7.79 -6.82 -18.14
CA THR A 180 -6.54 -7.50 -18.51
C THR A 180 -6.68 -9.00 -18.33
N ARG A 181 -6.08 -9.77 -19.25
CA ARG A 181 -5.89 -11.22 -19.12
C ARG A 181 -4.51 -11.57 -18.56
N THR A 182 -3.61 -10.61 -18.47
CA THR A 182 -2.28 -10.79 -17.90
C THR A 182 -2.32 -10.35 -16.45
N VAL A 183 -2.22 -11.31 -15.53
CA VAL A 183 -2.40 -11.10 -14.08
C VAL A 183 -1.13 -11.47 -13.33
N SER A 184 -0.76 -10.70 -12.32
CA SER A 184 0.47 -10.90 -11.56
C SER A 184 0.21 -11.89 -10.42
N LEU A 185 0.63 -13.15 -10.58
CA LEU A 185 0.14 -14.26 -9.76
C LEU A 185 1.17 -14.95 -8.87
N TRP A 186 2.48 -14.74 -9.07
CA TRP A 186 3.48 -15.44 -8.26
C TRP A 186 4.81 -14.68 -8.12
N HIS A 187 5.59 -15.05 -7.10
CA HIS A 187 6.97 -14.59 -6.89
C HIS A 187 7.93 -15.78 -6.98
N CYS A 188 9.16 -15.52 -7.40
CA CYS A 188 10.24 -16.51 -7.41
C CYS A 188 10.40 -17.22 -6.06
N SER A 189 10.86 -18.47 -6.09
CA SER A 189 11.30 -19.20 -4.89
C SER A 189 12.51 -18.54 -4.25
N ASP A 190 13.39 -17.91 -5.04
CA ASP A 190 14.52 -17.12 -4.53
C ASP A 190 14.00 -15.93 -3.71
N PRO A 191 14.33 -15.88 -2.40
CA PRO A 191 13.94 -14.76 -1.58
C PRO A 191 14.53 -13.42 -2.06
N SER A 192 15.68 -13.41 -2.75
CA SER A 192 16.34 -12.18 -3.22
C SER A 192 15.60 -11.46 -4.36
N CYS A 193 14.66 -12.12 -5.04
CA CYS A 193 13.94 -11.54 -6.18
C CYS A 193 12.55 -11.05 -5.76
N ASP A 194 12.32 -9.74 -5.73
CA ASP A 194 11.03 -9.13 -5.36
C ASP A 194 10.06 -8.90 -6.54
N ALA A 195 10.39 -9.41 -7.73
CA ALA A 195 9.52 -9.32 -8.88
C ALA A 195 8.26 -10.18 -8.69
N ILE A 196 7.10 -9.61 -9.05
CA ILE A 196 5.87 -10.35 -9.24
C ILE A 196 5.71 -10.68 -10.72
N HIS A 197 5.51 -11.96 -11.03
CA HIS A 197 5.50 -12.44 -12.40
C HIS A 197 4.09 -12.45 -13.00
N PRO A 198 3.92 -11.90 -14.22
CA PRO A 198 2.66 -11.96 -14.94
C PRO A 198 2.40 -13.37 -15.48
N VAL A 199 1.12 -13.74 -15.49
CA VAL A 199 0.58 -14.97 -16.07
C VAL A 199 -0.55 -14.60 -17.01
N LEU A 200 -0.47 -15.08 -18.25
CA LEU A 200 -1.52 -14.92 -19.25
C LEU A 200 -2.65 -15.92 -18.99
N LEU A 201 -3.88 -15.42 -18.87
CA LEU A 201 -5.10 -16.20 -18.75
C LEU A 201 -5.70 -16.42 -20.15
N SER A 202 -5.92 -17.69 -20.50
CA SER A 202 -6.45 -18.07 -21.82
C SER A 202 -7.97 -18.13 -21.83
N THR A 203 -8.55 -17.69 -22.94
CA THR A 203 -10.00 -17.82 -23.22
C THR A 203 -10.28 -19.13 -23.95
N GLY A 204 -11.53 -19.59 -23.95
CA GLY A 204 -11.93 -20.79 -24.68
C GLY A 204 -11.63 -20.69 -26.17
N GLU A 205 -11.21 -21.81 -26.75
CA GLU A 205 -11.01 -21.91 -28.20
C GLU A 205 -12.34 -21.71 -28.93
N SER A 206 -12.30 -20.93 -30.01
CA SER A 206 -13.48 -20.66 -30.83
C SER A 206 -13.07 -20.31 -32.26
N LYS A 207 -13.99 -20.50 -33.20
CA LYS A 207 -13.86 -20.03 -34.59
C LYS A 207 -13.54 -18.54 -34.69
N VAL A 208 -13.99 -17.77 -33.70
CA VAL A 208 -13.67 -16.34 -33.59
C VAL A 208 -12.19 -16.10 -33.33
N LEU A 209 -11.56 -16.86 -32.43
CA LEU A 209 -10.13 -16.73 -32.17
C LEU A 209 -9.30 -17.13 -33.40
N GLU A 210 -9.67 -18.20 -34.08
CA GLU A 210 -9.05 -18.64 -35.33
C GLU A 210 -9.13 -17.54 -36.41
N ALA A 211 -10.30 -16.96 -36.62
CA ALA A 211 -10.49 -15.87 -37.57
C ALA A 211 -9.75 -14.58 -37.18
N ILE A 212 -9.64 -14.27 -35.89
CA ILE A 212 -8.83 -13.15 -35.37
C ILE A 212 -7.35 -13.36 -35.71
N THR A 213 -6.80 -14.55 -35.48
CA THR A 213 -5.41 -14.88 -35.82
C THR A 213 -5.17 -14.77 -37.33
N LEU A 214 -6.10 -15.31 -38.14
CA LEU A 214 -6.05 -15.22 -39.59
C LEU A 214 -5.94 -13.77 -40.10
N ILE A 215 -6.80 -12.87 -39.62
CA ILE A 215 -6.79 -11.46 -40.02
C ILE A 215 -5.47 -10.81 -39.62
N SER A 216 -4.98 -11.06 -38.40
CA SER A 216 -3.69 -10.53 -37.93
C SER A 216 -2.56 -10.94 -38.86
N ASP A 217 -2.41 -12.24 -39.11
CA ASP A 217 -1.32 -12.78 -39.90
C ASP A 217 -1.38 -12.32 -41.36
N GLN A 218 -2.56 -12.32 -41.97
CA GLN A 218 -2.72 -11.95 -43.37
C GLN A 218 -2.58 -10.45 -43.59
N SER A 219 -3.18 -9.61 -42.72
CA SER A 219 -3.02 -8.16 -42.82
C SER A 219 -1.57 -7.74 -42.60
N GLU A 220 -0.89 -8.27 -41.59
CA GLU A 220 0.50 -7.90 -41.31
C GLU A 220 1.44 -8.32 -42.46
N LYS A 221 1.25 -9.52 -43.03
CA LYS A 221 2.02 -9.98 -44.18
C LYS A 221 1.75 -9.18 -45.47
N ALA A 222 0.51 -8.76 -45.70
CA ALA A 222 0.12 -8.09 -46.94
C ALA A 222 0.36 -6.57 -46.92
N ASP A 223 0.01 -5.92 -45.80
CA ASP A 223 -0.08 -4.47 -45.70
C ASP A 223 0.95 -3.86 -44.71
N GLY A 224 1.59 -4.67 -43.85
CA GLY A 224 2.57 -4.22 -42.86
C GLY A 224 1.96 -3.91 -41.48
N PRO A 225 2.54 -3.01 -40.67
CA PRO A 225 2.01 -2.70 -39.34
C PRO A 225 0.69 -1.93 -39.41
N PRO A 226 -0.23 -2.07 -38.43
CA PRO A 226 -1.48 -1.33 -38.42
C PRO A 226 -1.31 0.18 -38.22
N SER A 227 -2.29 0.96 -38.66
CA SER A 227 -2.38 2.41 -38.44
C SER A 227 -2.65 2.76 -36.97
N GLU A 228 -2.31 3.98 -36.55
CA GLU A 228 -2.30 4.41 -35.14
C GLU A 228 -3.69 4.76 -34.57
N TRP A 229 -4.71 3.95 -34.87
CA TRP A 229 -6.09 4.18 -34.42
C TRP A 229 -6.24 4.19 -32.89
N PHE A 230 -5.42 3.42 -32.16
CA PHE A 230 -5.39 3.51 -30.69
C PHE A 230 -4.85 4.86 -30.20
N GLY A 231 -3.85 5.42 -30.88
CA GLY A 231 -3.35 6.77 -30.60
C GLY A 231 -4.43 7.81 -30.81
N PHE A 232 -5.22 7.67 -31.89
CA PHE A 232 -6.40 8.50 -32.15
C PHE A 232 -7.48 8.33 -31.06
N PHE A 233 -7.80 7.10 -30.65
CA PHE A 233 -8.75 6.82 -29.55
C PHE A 233 -8.31 7.44 -28.22
N ARG A 234 -7.02 7.42 -27.90
CA ARG A 234 -6.48 7.90 -26.61
C ARG A 234 -6.86 9.34 -26.31
N ASP A 235 -7.00 10.19 -27.33
CA ASP A 235 -7.42 11.58 -27.14
C ASP A 235 -8.89 11.71 -26.69
N PHE A 236 -9.68 10.65 -26.86
CA PHE A 236 -11.09 10.57 -26.47
C PHE A 236 -11.33 9.65 -25.26
N ALA A 237 -10.34 8.85 -24.84
CA ALA A 237 -10.48 7.85 -23.78
C ALA A 237 -10.61 8.45 -22.36
N GLY A 238 -10.39 9.76 -22.23
CA GLY A 238 -10.42 10.56 -21.01
C GLY A 238 -9.68 11.89 -21.25
N LYS A 239 -9.76 12.87 -20.35
CA LYS A 239 -8.84 14.01 -20.43
C LYS A 239 -7.42 13.44 -20.44
N SER A 240 -6.57 13.95 -21.32
CA SER A 240 -5.15 13.59 -21.35
C SER A 240 -4.47 14.17 -20.11
N ASP A 241 -4.72 13.54 -18.96
CA ASP A 241 -4.08 13.82 -17.67
C ASP A 241 -2.64 13.30 -17.65
N TYR A 242 -2.10 12.94 -18.83
CA TYR A 242 -0.75 12.44 -19.02
C TYR A 242 0.32 13.37 -18.43
N TYR A 243 0.09 14.68 -18.47
CA TYR A 243 0.95 15.70 -17.86
C TYR A 243 0.38 16.31 -16.58
N ASP A 244 -0.82 15.91 -16.17
CA ASP A 244 -1.42 16.43 -14.95
C ASP A 244 -0.72 15.82 -13.74
N ASP A 245 -0.09 16.67 -12.93
CA ASP A 245 0.67 16.23 -11.79
C ASP A 245 -0.24 15.81 -10.63
N MET A 246 -1.47 16.31 -10.54
CA MET A 246 -2.42 16.00 -9.46
C MET A 246 -3.48 14.97 -9.84
N GLN A 247 -3.32 14.26 -10.97
CA GLN A 247 -4.32 13.31 -11.46
C GLN A 247 -4.62 12.17 -10.47
N LEU A 248 -5.83 11.62 -10.57
CA LEU A 248 -6.32 10.49 -9.76
C LEU A 248 -6.50 9.19 -10.58
N GLY A 249 -5.86 9.06 -11.75
CA GLY A 249 -6.03 7.88 -12.62
C GLY A 249 -5.68 6.53 -11.98
N GLN A 250 -4.82 6.51 -10.95
CA GLN A 250 -4.48 5.31 -10.17
C GLN A 250 -5.33 5.12 -8.90
N PHE A 251 -6.25 6.05 -8.61
CA PHE A 251 -7.07 6.02 -7.41
C PHE A 251 -8.01 4.80 -7.34
N PRO A 252 -8.64 4.33 -8.44
CA PRO A 252 -9.42 3.08 -8.39
C PRO A 252 -8.60 1.87 -7.91
N TRP A 253 -7.31 1.78 -8.26
CA TRP A 253 -6.42 0.73 -7.76
C TRP A 253 -6.17 0.87 -6.26
N LEU A 254 -5.92 2.10 -5.79
CA LEU A 254 -5.76 2.37 -4.36
C LEU A 254 -7.02 1.96 -3.61
N LEU A 255 -8.19 2.35 -4.10
CA LEU A 255 -9.48 2.10 -3.46
C LEU A 255 -9.72 0.61 -3.15
N VAL A 256 -9.39 -0.28 -4.09
CA VAL A 256 -9.61 -1.71 -3.90
C VAL A 256 -8.45 -2.38 -3.17
N ASN A 257 -7.21 -1.93 -3.35
CA ASN A 257 -6.04 -2.59 -2.79
C ASN A 257 -5.68 -2.09 -1.38
N ALA A 258 -6.12 -0.89 -1.00
CA ALA A 258 -5.83 -0.26 0.28
C ALA A 258 -6.95 -0.36 1.33
N PHE A 259 -8.19 -0.61 0.92
CA PHE A 259 -9.33 -0.60 1.85
C PHE A 259 -9.96 -1.98 2.02
N SER A 260 -10.32 -2.32 3.26
CA SER A 260 -11.00 -3.57 3.59
C SER A 260 -12.42 -3.59 3.06
N LYS A 261 -13.07 -4.76 3.11
CA LYS A 261 -14.48 -4.86 2.73
C LYS A 261 -15.32 -3.89 3.56
N THR A 262 -15.13 -3.88 4.87
CA THR A 262 -15.86 -3.02 5.81
C THR A 262 -15.61 -1.54 5.52
N GLU A 263 -14.35 -1.15 5.31
CA GLU A 263 -14.02 0.23 4.93
C GLU A 263 -14.70 0.63 3.61
N MET A 264 -14.68 -0.22 2.58
CA MET A 264 -15.37 0.05 1.30
C MET A 264 -16.90 0.13 1.44
N GLN A 265 -17.50 -0.66 2.33
CA GLN A 265 -18.93 -0.55 2.65
C GLN A 265 -19.25 0.81 3.29
N ASN A 266 -18.41 1.27 4.22
CA ASN A 266 -18.56 2.60 4.83
C ASN A 266 -18.40 3.73 3.81
N ILE A 267 -17.43 3.63 2.88
CA ILE A 267 -17.28 4.63 1.81
C ILE A 267 -18.49 4.63 0.88
N LEU A 268 -19.00 3.45 0.47
CA LEU A 268 -20.21 3.37 -0.33
C LEU A 268 -21.42 3.96 0.40
N ARG A 269 -21.59 3.64 1.69
CA ARG A 269 -22.65 4.20 2.53
C ARG A 269 -22.60 5.73 2.52
N ARG A 270 -21.42 6.30 2.79
CA ARG A 270 -21.18 7.75 2.77
C ARG A 270 -21.55 8.38 1.42
N LEU A 271 -21.16 7.76 0.31
CA LEU A 271 -21.50 8.22 -1.04
C LEU A 271 -23.01 8.19 -1.29
N ILE A 272 -23.71 7.14 -0.86
CA ILE A 272 -25.18 7.05 -1.01
C ILE A 272 -25.89 8.09 -0.14
N ASP A 273 -25.42 8.33 1.07
CA ASP A 273 -26.04 9.30 1.99
C ASP A 273 -25.84 10.75 1.50
N GLN A 274 -24.61 11.11 1.11
CA GLN A 274 -24.28 12.48 0.70
C GLN A 274 -24.69 12.81 -0.75
N HIS A 275 -24.65 11.83 -1.66
CA HIS A 275 -24.89 12.02 -3.10
C HIS A 275 -26.06 11.17 -3.62
N SER A 276 -27.05 10.91 -2.77
CA SER A 276 -28.18 9.99 -3.03
C SER A 276 -28.84 10.18 -4.40
N LYS A 277 -29.13 11.44 -4.78
CA LYS A 277 -29.79 11.75 -6.06
C LYS A 277 -28.94 11.34 -7.27
N GLU A 278 -27.64 11.62 -7.22
CA GLU A 278 -26.71 11.42 -8.33
C GLU A 278 -26.36 9.94 -8.51
N ILE A 279 -25.98 9.27 -7.42
CA ILE A 279 -25.52 7.88 -7.48
C ILE A 279 -26.66 6.90 -7.78
N ARG A 280 -27.84 7.10 -7.16
CA ARG A 280 -28.98 6.18 -7.32
C ARG A 280 -29.60 6.24 -8.71
N GLN A 281 -29.53 7.38 -9.41
CA GLN A 281 -29.97 7.49 -10.81
C GLN A 281 -29.15 6.59 -11.75
N ARG A 282 -27.92 6.25 -11.35
CA ARG A 282 -26.98 5.43 -12.12
C ARG A 282 -26.94 3.96 -11.69
N PHE A 283 -27.70 3.58 -10.66
CA PHE A 283 -27.87 2.19 -10.28
C PHE A 283 -28.48 1.37 -11.43
N PRO A 284 -28.17 0.06 -11.53
CA PRO A 284 -28.79 -0.80 -12.52
C PRO A 284 -30.31 -0.77 -12.39
N LYS A 285 -30.99 -0.60 -13.52
CA LYS A 285 -32.46 -0.51 -13.59
C LYS A 285 -33.13 -1.88 -13.79
N THR A 286 -32.35 -2.95 -13.84
CA THR A 286 -32.86 -4.31 -14.07
C THR A 286 -33.58 -4.82 -12.82
N LYS A 287 -34.77 -5.41 -13.02
CA LYS A 287 -35.60 -5.97 -11.93
C LYS A 287 -34.85 -6.93 -11.01
N ARG A 288 -33.83 -7.62 -11.55
CA ARG A 288 -32.94 -8.54 -10.84
C ARG A 288 -32.29 -7.91 -9.61
N PHE A 289 -31.88 -6.64 -9.66
CA PHE A 289 -31.09 -6.01 -8.59
C PHE A 289 -31.89 -5.05 -7.70
N ASN A 290 -33.16 -4.78 -8.01
CA ASN A 290 -33.98 -3.83 -7.25
C ASN A 290 -34.09 -4.17 -5.75
N HIS A 291 -34.13 -5.46 -5.40
CA HIS A 291 -34.26 -5.90 -4.00
C HIS A 291 -33.01 -5.63 -3.15
N ILE A 292 -31.81 -5.60 -3.75
CA ILE A 292 -30.54 -5.31 -3.06
C ILE A 292 -30.13 -3.83 -3.12
N LEU A 293 -30.68 -3.06 -4.06
CA LEU A 293 -30.36 -1.64 -4.24
C LEU A 293 -31.44 -0.68 -3.72
N SER A 294 -32.47 -1.21 -3.07
CA SER A 294 -33.53 -0.44 -2.43
C SER A 294 -33.33 -0.34 -0.92
N GLY A 295 -33.76 0.78 -0.34
CA GLY A 295 -33.65 1.06 1.09
C GLY A 295 -32.55 2.06 1.47
N SER A 296 -32.21 2.10 2.75
CA SER A 296 -31.18 2.98 3.32
C SER A 296 -29.79 2.65 2.78
N ALA A 297 -28.87 3.61 2.85
CA ALA A 297 -27.48 3.41 2.45
C ALA A 297 -26.82 2.27 3.23
N GLU A 298 -27.10 2.17 4.54
CA GLU A 298 -26.65 1.10 5.41
C GLU A 298 -27.08 -0.28 4.90
N LYS A 299 -28.39 -0.49 4.70
CA LYS A 299 -28.94 -1.76 4.19
C LYS A 299 -28.34 -2.15 2.84
N ILE A 300 -28.13 -1.18 1.95
CA ILE A 300 -27.49 -1.43 0.65
C ILE A 300 -26.04 -1.85 0.86
N SER A 301 -25.26 -1.10 1.64
CA SER A 301 -23.82 -1.32 1.81
C SER A 301 -23.45 -2.62 2.55
N GLU A 302 -24.15 -2.97 3.63
CA GLU A 302 -23.84 -4.14 4.48
C GLU A 302 -23.89 -5.48 3.73
N GLY A 303 -24.83 -5.62 2.79
CA GLY A 303 -25.01 -6.83 1.99
C GLY A 303 -24.01 -6.99 0.83
N MET A 304 -23.21 -5.96 0.54
CA MET A 304 -22.39 -5.93 -0.68
C MET A 304 -21.03 -6.59 -0.49
N THR A 305 -20.61 -7.30 -1.52
CA THR A 305 -19.24 -7.78 -1.68
C THR A 305 -18.32 -6.65 -2.14
N LYS A 306 -17.01 -6.81 -1.95
CA LYS A 306 -16.01 -5.82 -2.35
C LYS A 306 -16.11 -5.40 -3.84
N PRO A 307 -16.30 -6.31 -4.81
CA PRO A 307 -16.52 -5.95 -6.22
C PRO A 307 -17.82 -5.17 -6.46
N GLN A 308 -18.89 -5.50 -5.74
CA GLN A 308 -20.16 -4.77 -5.85
C GLN A 308 -20.02 -3.35 -5.29
N CYS A 309 -19.39 -3.19 -4.12
CA CYS A 309 -19.06 -1.86 -3.61
C CYS A 309 -18.23 -1.09 -4.62
N PHE A 310 -17.16 -1.69 -5.13
CA PHE A 310 -16.26 -1.03 -6.06
C PHE A 310 -16.98 -0.53 -7.33
N GLN A 311 -17.80 -1.38 -7.96
CA GLN A 311 -18.55 -0.97 -9.15
C GLN A 311 -19.51 0.20 -8.84
N LEU A 312 -20.23 0.17 -7.72
CA LEU A 312 -21.15 1.26 -7.38
C LEU A 312 -20.42 2.55 -7.02
N MET A 313 -19.25 2.47 -6.37
CA MET A 313 -18.43 3.64 -6.05
C MET A 313 -17.94 4.33 -7.32
N LEU A 314 -17.50 3.57 -8.34
CA LEU A 314 -17.03 4.11 -9.62
C LEU A 314 -18.12 4.79 -10.46
N LEU A 315 -19.39 4.78 -10.02
CA LEU A 315 -20.43 5.60 -10.65
C LEU A 315 -20.25 7.10 -10.39
N MET A 316 -19.46 7.47 -9.37
CA MET A 316 -19.18 8.85 -8.96
C MET A 316 -17.79 9.30 -9.43
N PRO A 317 -17.48 10.61 -9.47
CA PRO A 317 -16.14 11.13 -9.77
C PRO A 317 -15.10 10.77 -8.71
N ASP A 318 -13.83 10.67 -9.08
CA ASP A 318 -12.74 10.28 -8.17
C ASP A 318 -12.56 11.28 -7.02
N GLU A 319 -12.77 12.57 -7.27
CA GLU A 319 -12.66 13.64 -6.28
C GLU A 319 -13.72 13.51 -5.18
N VAL A 320 -14.95 13.10 -5.56
CA VAL A 320 -16.07 12.88 -4.63
C VAL A 320 -15.81 11.64 -3.76
N ILE A 321 -15.31 10.57 -4.38
CA ILE A 321 -14.93 9.35 -3.67
C ILE A 321 -13.76 9.63 -2.70
N ALA A 322 -12.73 10.37 -3.14
CA ALA A 322 -11.61 10.75 -2.30
C ALA A 322 -12.04 11.63 -1.11
N SER A 323 -12.93 12.61 -1.33
CA SER A 323 -13.49 13.42 -0.25
C SER A 323 -14.29 12.58 0.75
N SER A 324 -15.08 11.61 0.27
CA SER A 324 -15.81 10.67 1.13
C SER A 324 -14.87 9.82 1.99
N VAL A 325 -13.80 9.27 1.41
CA VAL A 325 -12.75 8.55 2.14
C VAL A 325 -12.15 9.43 3.25
N GLU A 326 -11.82 10.67 2.93
CA GLU A 326 -11.19 11.56 3.89
C GLU A 326 -12.11 11.99 5.02
N SER A 327 -13.40 12.21 4.75
CA SER A 327 -14.37 12.48 5.81
C SER A 327 -14.46 11.33 6.81
N LEU A 328 -14.41 10.08 6.33
CA LEU A 328 -14.45 8.88 7.19
C LEU A 328 -13.16 8.68 7.99
N ILE A 329 -12.01 9.10 7.44
CA ILE A 329 -10.73 9.11 8.18
C ILE A 329 -10.77 10.19 9.26
N GLU A 330 -11.30 11.37 8.95
CA GLU A 330 -11.42 12.48 9.91
C GLU A 330 -12.33 12.11 11.09
N GLU A 331 -13.43 11.41 10.81
CA GLU A 331 -14.38 10.90 11.81
C GLU A 331 -13.87 9.67 12.58
N GLY A 332 -12.71 9.10 12.21
CA GLY A 332 -12.15 7.91 12.83
C GLY A 332 -12.87 6.59 12.50
N ILE A 333 -13.82 6.61 11.56
CA ILE A 333 -14.51 5.41 11.06
C ILE A 333 -13.54 4.53 10.25
N ILE A 334 -12.66 5.17 9.46
CA ILE A 334 -11.53 4.51 8.81
C ILE A 334 -10.27 4.89 9.60
N ASN A 335 -9.71 3.95 10.33
CA ASN A 335 -8.49 4.17 11.10
C ASN A 335 -7.23 3.86 10.26
N VAL A 336 -6.48 4.90 9.92
CA VAL A 336 -5.14 4.78 9.30
C VAL A 336 -4.10 5.17 10.36
N PRO A 337 -3.25 4.23 10.82
CA PRO A 337 -2.27 4.51 11.86
C PRO A 337 -1.26 5.62 11.48
N PRO A 338 -0.63 6.29 12.45
CA PRO A 338 0.29 7.41 12.21
C PRO A 338 1.41 7.12 11.21
N THR A 339 2.01 5.93 11.28
CA THR A 339 3.15 5.57 10.41
C THR A 339 2.71 4.91 9.10
N GLU A 340 1.43 4.60 8.93
CA GLU A 340 0.93 3.87 7.78
C GLU A 340 0.71 4.79 6.57
N THR A 341 1.31 4.40 5.45
CA THR A 341 0.94 4.89 4.12
C THR A 341 0.48 3.72 3.27
N ARG A 342 -0.80 3.74 2.90
CA ARG A 342 -1.41 2.72 2.03
C ARG A 342 -1.14 3.05 0.57
N THR A 343 -0.83 2.02 -0.21
CA THR A 343 -0.49 2.16 -1.63
C THR A 343 -1.31 1.18 -2.47
N PRO A 344 -1.47 1.40 -3.79
CA PRO A 344 -2.22 0.49 -4.65
C PRO A 344 -1.51 -0.85 -4.86
N GLY A 345 -0.23 -1.00 -4.51
CA GLY A 345 0.54 -2.19 -4.80
C GLY A 345 0.71 -2.41 -6.32
N VAL A 346 0.15 -3.50 -6.84
CA VAL A 346 0.18 -3.81 -8.27
C VAL A 346 -0.89 -3.01 -9.01
N THR A 347 -0.47 -2.29 -10.05
CA THR A 347 -1.36 -1.54 -10.95
C THR A 347 -1.15 -1.96 -12.40
N TYR A 348 -2.20 -1.80 -13.21
CA TYR A 348 -2.15 -2.05 -14.65
C TYR A 348 -2.61 -0.80 -15.41
N GLY A 349 -2.08 -0.64 -16.63
CA GLY A 349 -2.44 0.45 -17.52
C GLY A 349 -1.27 1.40 -17.81
N PRO A 350 -1.48 2.37 -18.71
CA PRO A 350 -0.46 3.33 -19.10
C PRO A 350 -0.09 4.22 -17.91
N GLY A 351 1.21 4.42 -17.71
CA GLY A 351 1.71 5.44 -16.77
C GLY A 351 1.49 6.86 -17.31
N SER A 352 1.52 7.84 -16.43
CA SER A 352 1.65 9.25 -16.82
C SER A 352 3.11 9.66 -17.01
N TRP A 353 3.34 10.81 -17.62
CA TRP A 353 4.67 11.40 -17.78
C TRP A 353 5.44 11.51 -16.46
N LEU A 354 4.72 11.84 -15.39
CA LEU A 354 5.27 11.98 -14.04
C LEU A 354 5.23 10.69 -13.21
N ALA A 355 4.73 9.60 -13.80
CA ALA A 355 4.48 8.32 -13.14
C ALA A 355 3.75 8.52 -11.80
N ILE A 356 2.61 9.22 -11.86
CA ILE A 356 1.78 9.52 -10.68
C ILE A 356 1.16 8.23 -10.13
N SER A 357 1.33 7.99 -8.83
CA SER A 357 0.55 7.03 -8.05
C SER A 357 -0.37 7.77 -7.06
N CYS A 358 -1.35 7.06 -6.51
CA CYS A 358 -2.14 7.57 -5.40
C CYS A 358 -1.75 6.85 -4.10
N GLU A 359 -1.72 7.57 -3.00
CA GLU A 359 -1.44 7.03 -1.67
C GLU A 359 -2.48 7.54 -0.67
N CYS A 360 -2.65 6.83 0.44
CA CYS A 360 -3.52 7.27 1.53
C CYS A 360 -2.82 7.12 2.89
N SER A 361 -2.86 8.17 3.70
CA SER A 361 -2.47 8.16 5.10
C SER A 361 -3.63 8.68 5.95
N ARG A 362 -3.40 8.90 7.25
CA ARG A 362 -4.36 9.59 8.12
C ARG A 362 -4.72 11.01 7.67
N PHE A 363 -3.93 11.62 6.79
CA PHE A 363 -4.23 12.93 6.19
C PHE A 363 -5.08 12.84 4.92
N GLY A 364 -5.46 11.62 4.51
CA GLY A 364 -6.29 11.39 3.35
C GLY A 364 -5.52 10.94 2.11
N VAL A 365 -6.14 11.12 0.95
CA VAL A 365 -5.60 10.68 -0.34
C VAL A 365 -4.68 11.74 -0.91
N ARG A 366 -3.55 11.35 -1.50
CA ARG A 366 -2.66 12.24 -2.27
C ARG A 366 -2.22 11.61 -3.59
N SER A 367 -1.79 12.44 -4.52
CA SER A 367 -1.13 12.05 -5.76
C SER A 367 0.38 12.27 -5.63
N VAL A 368 1.18 11.22 -5.79
CA VAL A 368 2.65 11.27 -5.64
C VAL A 368 3.30 10.97 -6.98
N ALA A 369 4.21 11.84 -7.40
CA ALA A 369 5.05 11.58 -8.57
C ALA A 369 6.26 10.74 -8.19
N ARG A 370 6.75 9.91 -9.11
CA ARG A 370 8.02 9.19 -8.93
C ARG A 370 9.20 10.16 -8.71
N LYS A 371 9.12 11.35 -9.29
CA LYS A 371 10.07 12.44 -9.12
C LYS A 371 9.74 13.26 -7.87
N LYS A 372 10.67 13.32 -6.91
CA LYS A 372 10.45 13.93 -5.58
C LYS A 372 10.41 15.47 -5.58
N ASP A 373 11.01 16.11 -6.57
CA ASP A 373 11.06 17.57 -6.74
C ASP A 373 9.69 18.19 -7.10
N ILE A 374 8.72 17.38 -7.52
CA ILE A 374 7.37 17.83 -7.86
C ILE A 374 6.65 18.45 -6.66
N ALA A 375 6.86 17.96 -5.43
CA ALA A 375 6.19 18.51 -4.24
C ALA A 375 6.57 19.99 -3.98
N LEU A 376 7.85 20.34 -4.12
CA LEU A 376 8.31 21.74 -4.02
C LEU A 376 7.79 22.59 -5.18
N ALA A 377 7.72 22.03 -6.39
CA ALA A 377 7.14 22.72 -7.54
C ALA A 377 5.65 23.04 -7.32
N ARG A 378 4.89 22.09 -6.75
CA ARG A 378 3.47 22.29 -6.38
C ARG A 378 3.29 23.34 -5.29
N LEU A 379 4.13 23.34 -4.24
CA LEU A 379 4.09 24.38 -3.21
C LEU A 379 4.33 25.77 -3.79
N LYS A 380 5.36 25.92 -4.63
CA LYS A 380 5.62 27.17 -5.35
C LYS A 380 4.44 27.56 -6.24
N HIS A 381 3.87 26.62 -6.97
CA HIS A 381 2.71 26.87 -7.82
C HIS A 381 1.50 27.35 -7.01
N LEU A 382 1.17 26.67 -5.90
CA LEU A 382 0.11 27.04 -4.98
C LEU A 382 0.28 28.50 -4.52
N ILE A 383 1.44 28.85 -3.98
CA ILE A 383 1.73 30.22 -3.51
C ILE A 383 1.60 31.22 -4.67
N ARG A 384 2.13 30.91 -5.85
CA ARG A 384 2.02 31.81 -7.02
C ARG A 384 0.58 32.06 -7.46
N VAL A 385 -0.29 31.07 -7.36
CA VAL A 385 -1.71 31.21 -7.72
C VAL A 385 -2.49 31.94 -6.63
N LEU A 386 -2.14 31.73 -5.36
CA LEU A 386 -2.72 32.46 -4.23
C LEU A 386 -2.37 33.95 -4.22
N TYR A 387 -1.20 34.32 -4.75
CA TYR A 387 -0.70 35.70 -4.77
C TYR A 387 -0.66 36.30 -6.18
N LYS A 388 -1.60 35.90 -7.05
CA LYS A 388 -1.61 36.30 -8.47
C LYS A 388 -2.10 37.74 -8.65
N GLU A 389 -2.99 38.22 -7.79
CA GLU A 389 -3.56 39.57 -7.92
C GLU A 389 -2.58 40.64 -7.44
N GLU A 390 -2.71 41.87 -7.95
CA GLU A 390 -1.74 42.95 -7.71
C GLU A 390 -1.54 43.25 -6.22
N ARG A 391 -2.64 43.33 -5.46
CA ARG A 391 -2.62 43.61 -4.02
C ARG A 391 -1.96 42.49 -3.23
N GLU A 392 -2.19 41.25 -3.64
CA GLU A 392 -1.61 40.05 -3.03
C GLU A 392 -0.12 39.97 -3.36
N SER A 393 0.25 40.20 -4.62
CA SER A 393 1.65 40.24 -5.06
C SER A 393 2.47 41.26 -4.25
N ALA A 394 1.91 42.44 -3.98
CA ALA A 394 2.53 43.43 -3.10
C ALA A 394 2.71 42.90 -1.65
N GLN A 395 1.72 42.16 -1.13
CA GLN A 395 1.80 41.52 0.18
C GLN A 395 2.88 40.44 0.22
N LEU A 396 2.99 39.60 -0.82
CA LEU A 396 4.04 38.58 -0.93
C LEU A 396 5.42 39.24 -1.00
N GLN A 397 5.57 40.30 -1.81
CA GLN A 397 6.82 41.06 -1.89
C GLN A 397 7.24 41.61 -0.52
N TRP A 398 6.27 42.12 0.25
CA TRP A 398 6.51 42.59 1.62
C TRP A 398 6.93 41.46 2.56
N LYS A 399 6.26 40.30 2.51
CA LYS A 399 6.61 39.12 3.31
C LYS A 399 8.04 38.63 2.99
N LEU A 400 8.42 38.64 1.71
CA LEU A 400 9.73 38.21 1.21
C LEU A 400 10.81 39.30 1.21
N ARG A 401 10.56 40.48 1.80
CA ARG A 401 11.46 41.66 1.70
C ARG A 401 12.90 41.41 2.18
N ARG A 402 13.10 40.45 3.08
CA ARG A 402 14.42 40.08 3.64
C ARG A 402 15.13 38.97 2.86
N ILE A 403 14.48 38.40 1.85
CA ILE A 403 15.06 37.36 1.01
C ILE A 403 15.72 38.05 -0.20
N ASN A 404 16.98 37.71 -0.45
CA ASN A 404 17.73 38.23 -1.59
C ASN A 404 17.14 37.71 -2.91
N GLY A 405 17.06 38.54 -3.94
CA GLY A 405 16.62 38.13 -5.29
C GLY A 405 16.17 39.34 -6.10
N GLU A 406 16.32 39.28 -7.42
CA GLU A 406 15.98 40.35 -8.36
C GLU A 406 14.47 40.41 -8.61
N SER A 407 13.80 39.26 -8.61
CA SER A 407 12.35 39.14 -8.79
C SER A 407 11.65 38.53 -7.57
N ILE A 408 10.36 38.82 -7.40
CA ILE A 408 9.52 38.19 -6.36
C ILE A 408 9.55 36.66 -6.43
N TYR A 409 9.61 36.10 -7.64
CA TYR A 409 9.63 34.65 -7.84
C TYR A 409 10.99 34.03 -7.53
N GLU A 410 12.10 34.74 -7.78
CA GLU A 410 13.43 34.30 -7.34
C GLU A 410 13.53 34.34 -5.82
N LYS A 411 12.98 35.37 -5.18
CA LYS A 411 12.88 35.44 -3.72
C LYS A 411 12.05 34.30 -3.15
N LEU A 412 10.90 33.99 -3.76
CA LEU A 412 10.06 32.87 -3.35
C LEU A 412 10.80 31.54 -3.51
N ASP A 413 11.50 31.35 -4.63
CA ASP A 413 12.27 30.14 -4.87
C ASP A 413 13.34 29.94 -3.81
N ARG A 414 14.12 30.97 -3.48
CA ARG A 414 15.10 30.91 -2.39
C ARG A 414 14.46 30.63 -1.04
N TYR A 415 13.35 31.32 -0.73
CA TYR A 415 12.64 31.15 0.54
C TYR A 415 12.18 29.70 0.75
N VAL A 416 11.59 29.09 -0.27
CA VAL A 416 11.10 27.70 -0.22
C VAL A 416 12.23 26.67 -0.04
N HIS A 417 13.46 26.97 -0.48
CA HIS A 417 14.61 26.09 -0.29
C HIS A 417 15.30 26.25 1.06
N THR A 418 15.10 27.38 1.77
CA THR A 418 15.83 27.69 3.00
C THR A 418 14.99 27.63 4.27
N GLU A 419 13.69 27.92 4.19
CA GLU A 419 12.80 27.97 5.35
C GLU A 419 12.10 26.61 5.59
N ASP A 420 11.62 26.40 6.82
CA ASP A 420 10.80 25.24 7.15
C ASP A 420 9.45 25.24 6.41
N LEU A 421 9.07 24.09 5.85
CA LEU A 421 7.87 23.95 5.02
C LEU A 421 6.57 24.19 5.79
N LYS A 422 6.49 23.81 7.08
CA LYS A 422 5.30 24.08 7.90
C LYS A 422 5.13 25.58 8.07
N ARG A 423 6.22 26.31 8.36
CA ARG A 423 6.20 27.78 8.46
C ARG A 423 5.77 28.45 7.17
N ILE A 424 6.28 27.99 6.01
CA ILE A 424 5.89 28.55 4.71
C ILE A 424 4.37 28.43 4.51
N VAL A 425 3.78 27.27 4.82
CA VAL A 425 2.34 27.04 4.68
C VAL A 425 1.55 27.90 5.67
N SER A 426 1.94 27.93 6.96
CA SER A 426 1.30 28.80 7.96
C SER A 426 1.34 30.28 7.56
N ASP A 427 2.51 30.78 7.13
CA ASP A 427 2.71 32.19 6.87
C ASP A 427 2.11 32.66 5.55
N LEU A 428 2.13 31.82 4.50
CA LEU A 428 1.74 32.22 3.14
C LEU A 428 0.39 31.64 2.70
N VAL A 429 0.05 30.42 3.10
CA VAL A 429 -1.20 29.75 2.69
C VAL A 429 -2.33 30.05 3.67
N LEU A 430 -2.06 29.98 4.98
CA LEU A 430 -3.04 30.28 6.03
C LEU A 430 -3.12 31.78 6.37
N ALA A 431 -2.53 32.64 5.54
CA ALA A 431 -2.45 34.09 5.78
C ALA A 431 -3.81 34.79 5.91
N SER A 432 -4.88 34.21 5.35
CA SER A 432 -6.26 34.67 5.48
C SER A 432 -7.25 33.54 5.19
N SER A 433 -8.51 33.69 5.61
CA SER A 433 -9.58 32.73 5.27
C SER A 433 -9.81 32.63 3.75
N ASP A 434 -9.60 33.71 3.00
CA ASP A 434 -9.76 33.71 1.54
C ASP A 434 -8.64 32.89 0.86
N HIS A 435 -7.38 33.10 1.27
CA HIS A 435 -6.26 32.30 0.77
C HIS A 435 -6.47 30.82 1.07
N LEU A 436 -6.96 30.50 2.26
CA LEU A 436 -7.18 29.13 2.67
C LEU A 436 -8.28 28.46 1.84
N GLN A 437 -9.41 29.14 1.59
CA GLN A 437 -10.48 28.61 0.74
C GLN A 437 -10.01 28.43 -0.72
N ARG A 438 -9.25 29.38 -1.26
CA ARG A 438 -8.64 29.24 -2.61
C ARG A 438 -7.63 28.11 -2.66
N ALA A 439 -6.85 27.91 -1.60
CA ALA A 439 -5.90 26.80 -1.51
C ALA A 439 -6.61 25.45 -1.61
N PHE A 440 -7.75 25.29 -0.93
CA PHE A 440 -8.56 24.06 -1.02
C PHE A 440 -9.02 23.78 -2.46
N GLN A 441 -9.41 24.82 -3.22
CA GLN A 441 -9.78 24.67 -4.63
C GLN A 441 -8.58 24.29 -5.51
N ILE A 442 -7.40 24.89 -5.28
CA ILE A 442 -6.18 24.61 -6.04
C ILE A 442 -5.67 23.19 -5.79
N LEU A 443 -5.84 22.65 -4.56
CA LEU A 443 -5.52 21.27 -4.22
C LEU A 443 -6.51 20.25 -4.84
N ARG A 444 -7.59 20.73 -5.50
CA ARG A 444 -8.59 20.04 -6.33
C ARG A 444 -9.50 19.02 -5.63
N TYR A 445 -9.02 18.27 -4.65
CA TYR A 445 -9.78 17.22 -3.99
C TYR A 445 -9.40 17.01 -2.53
N GLY A 446 -10.32 16.40 -1.78
CA GLY A 446 -10.16 16.05 -0.37
C GLY A 446 -11.27 16.62 0.50
N TRP A 447 -11.12 16.42 1.80
CA TRP A 447 -12.02 16.96 2.82
C TRP A 447 -11.29 18.01 3.65
N PHE A 448 -11.59 19.29 3.46
CA PHE A 448 -10.96 20.38 4.20
C PHE A 448 -12.01 21.15 5.01
N VAL A 449 -11.64 21.49 6.24
CA VAL A 449 -12.46 22.29 7.17
C VAL A 449 -11.58 23.43 7.67
N LEU A 450 -12.18 24.61 7.87
CA LEU A 450 -11.47 25.73 8.48
C LEU A 450 -11.15 25.42 9.94
N PRO A 451 -9.91 25.63 10.40
CA PRO A 451 -9.52 25.30 11.77
C PRO A 451 -10.15 26.29 12.75
N SER A 452 -10.60 25.79 13.89
CA SER A 452 -11.17 26.57 14.99
C SER A 452 -10.18 26.73 16.15
N PHE A 453 -9.18 25.83 16.26
CA PHE A 453 -8.19 25.81 17.34
C PHE A 453 -6.78 25.55 16.80
N PRO A 454 -5.71 25.92 17.54
CA PRO A 454 -4.32 25.76 17.08
C PRO A 454 -3.94 24.34 16.65
N GLU A 455 -4.46 23.31 17.33
CA GLU A 455 -4.17 21.91 17.01
C GLU A 455 -4.77 21.50 15.65
N GLU A 456 -5.94 22.03 15.31
CA GLU A 456 -6.56 21.83 14.00
C GLU A 456 -5.78 22.55 12.90
N GLU A 457 -5.20 23.71 13.22
CA GLU A 457 -4.35 24.46 12.31
C GLU A 457 -3.07 23.69 11.98
N GLU A 458 -2.38 23.14 13.00
CA GLU A 458 -1.18 22.33 12.79
C GLU A 458 -1.48 21.09 11.94
N ARG A 459 -2.58 20.39 12.24
CA ARG A 459 -3.04 19.24 11.45
C ARG A 459 -3.37 19.64 10.00
N LEU A 460 -3.95 20.82 9.79
CA LEU A 460 -4.28 21.33 8.46
C LEU A 460 -3.02 21.66 7.65
N VAL A 461 -2.02 22.26 8.28
CA VAL A 461 -0.71 22.52 7.66
C VAL A 461 -0.08 21.20 7.18
N GLU A 462 -0.06 20.18 8.04
CA GLU A 462 0.44 18.85 7.70
C GLU A 462 -0.37 18.21 6.56
N LYS A 463 -1.70 18.36 6.58
CA LYS A 463 -2.58 17.88 5.52
C LYS A 463 -2.32 18.57 4.17
N ILE A 464 -2.09 19.88 4.16
CA ILE A 464 -1.74 20.63 2.94
C ILE A 464 -0.39 20.13 2.39
N LEU A 465 0.62 19.98 3.24
CA LEU A 465 1.92 19.45 2.83
C LEU A 465 1.81 18.01 2.29
N TRP A 466 1.03 17.16 2.96
CA TRP A 466 0.71 15.81 2.50
C TRP A 466 0.12 15.83 1.09
N LYS A 467 -0.87 16.69 0.85
CA LYS A 467 -1.56 16.85 -0.44
C LYS A 467 -0.65 17.34 -1.56
N LEU A 468 0.31 18.21 -1.22
CA LEU A 468 1.33 18.66 -2.16
C LEU A 468 2.34 17.55 -2.51
N GLY A 469 2.39 16.46 -1.75
CA GLY A 469 3.26 15.30 -1.99
C GLY A 469 4.46 15.22 -1.07
N PHE A 470 4.50 15.96 0.04
CA PHE A 470 5.53 15.83 1.06
C PHE A 470 5.21 14.68 2.02
N ASP A 471 6.24 13.94 2.44
CA ASP A 471 6.13 12.94 3.49
C ASP A 471 6.06 13.64 4.85
N ILE A 472 4.98 13.37 5.60
CA ILE A 472 4.78 13.91 6.94
C ILE A 472 5.24 12.87 7.95
N GLY A 473 6.32 13.17 8.65
CA GLY A 473 6.90 12.25 9.62
C GLY A 473 6.11 12.22 10.92
N LEU A 474 5.24 11.23 11.10
CA LEU A 474 4.50 11.02 12.34
C LEU A 474 5.01 9.81 13.10
N TYR A 475 5.09 9.96 14.41
CA TYR A 475 5.52 8.90 15.32
C TYR A 475 4.33 8.41 16.14
N PRO A 476 4.32 7.12 16.52
CA PRO A 476 3.39 6.62 17.52
C PRO A 476 3.51 7.42 18.83
N PRO A 477 2.40 7.64 19.57
CA PRO A 477 2.41 8.55 20.72
C PRO A 477 3.03 7.95 22.00
N HIS A 478 3.27 6.64 22.05
CA HIS A 478 3.55 5.93 23.31
C HIS A 478 4.85 6.36 23.99
N GLN A 479 5.95 6.59 23.26
CA GLN A 479 7.20 7.08 23.87
C GLN A 479 7.03 8.50 24.41
N ARG A 480 6.42 9.41 23.64
CA ARG A 480 6.19 10.80 24.08
C ARG A 480 5.32 10.82 25.34
N LEU A 481 4.23 10.06 25.34
CA LEU A 481 3.30 9.98 26.47
C LEU A 481 3.97 9.41 27.74
N PHE A 482 4.89 8.46 27.59
CA PHE A 482 5.67 7.94 28.71
C PHE A 482 6.48 9.05 29.40
N TRP A 483 7.21 9.85 28.63
CA TRP A 483 8.04 10.93 29.17
C TRP A 483 7.20 12.05 29.79
N GLU A 484 6.11 12.46 29.14
CA GLU A 484 5.16 13.44 29.69
C GLU A 484 4.57 12.99 31.04
N ARG A 485 4.23 11.70 31.17
CA ARG A 485 3.68 11.14 32.43
C ARG A 485 4.74 11.00 33.52
N LEU A 486 5.99 10.68 33.15
CA LEU A 486 7.12 10.64 34.07
C LEU A 486 7.39 12.05 34.65
N GLU A 487 7.46 13.06 33.79
CA GLU A 487 7.65 14.46 34.19
C GLU A 487 6.52 14.92 35.10
N LYS A 488 5.26 14.63 34.74
CA LYS A 488 4.09 14.96 35.56
C LYS A 488 4.15 14.32 36.96
N LEU A 489 4.57 13.06 37.07
CA LEU A 489 4.74 12.41 38.37
C LEU A 489 5.83 13.11 39.20
N LEU A 490 6.97 13.42 38.58
CA LEU A 490 8.06 14.13 39.25
C LEU A 490 7.64 15.52 39.73
N GLU A 491 6.96 16.31 38.90
CA GLU A 491 6.44 17.63 39.26
C GLU A 491 5.45 17.54 40.42
N THR A 492 4.53 16.58 40.36
CA THR A 492 3.53 16.35 41.42
C THR A 492 4.21 15.97 42.73
N ALA A 493 5.18 15.05 42.69
CA ALA A 493 5.91 14.60 43.88
C ALA A 493 6.79 15.70 44.49
N ARG A 494 7.34 16.61 43.67
CA ARG A 494 8.19 17.74 44.08
C ARG A 494 7.44 18.92 44.68
N THR A 495 6.13 19.00 44.45
CA THR A 495 5.32 20.13 44.92
C THR A 495 5.26 20.20 46.45
N TYR A 496 5.45 19.06 47.13
CA TYR A 496 5.27 18.94 48.58
C TYR A 496 6.45 18.20 49.23
N THR A 497 6.91 18.67 50.38
CA THR A 497 7.98 18.01 51.18
C THR A 497 7.45 16.93 52.13
N THR A 498 6.18 17.03 52.52
CA THR A 498 5.45 16.02 53.32
C THR A 498 4.06 15.83 52.73
N TYR A 499 3.63 14.58 52.53
CA TYR A 499 2.37 14.28 51.85
C TYR A 499 1.21 14.05 52.82
N ASP A 500 0.22 14.92 52.78
CA ASP A 500 -1.09 14.66 53.38
C ASP A 500 -1.93 13.72 52.49
N GLU A 501 -3.16 13.40 52.88
CA GLU A 501 -4.00 12.47 52.11
C GLU A 501 -4.44 13.04 50.74
N HIS A 502 -4.55 14.37 50.61
CA HIS A 502 -4.87 15.01 49.33
C HIS A 502 -3.67 14.92 48.38
N ASP A 503 -2.46 15.21 48.86
CA ASP A 503 -1.22 15.11 48.09
C ASP A 503 -0.99 13.66 47.63
N ARG A 504 -1.21 12.69 48.51
CA ARG A 504 -1.10 11.26 48.19
C ARG A 504 -2.03 10.84 47.07
N GLU A 505 -3.24 11.40 47.01
CA GLU A 505 -4.20 11.10 45.94
C GLU A 505 -3.76 11.70 44.59
N LEU A 506 -3.23 12.92 44.59
CA LEU A 506 -2.65 13.54 43.38
C LEU A 506 -1.45 12.73 42.85
N ILE A 507 -0.55 12.33 43.74
CA ILE A 507 0.61 11.48 43.41
C ILE A 507 0.15 10.11 42.92
N ARG A 508 -0.88 9.51 43.54
CA ARG A 508 -1.46 8.24 43.09
C ARG A 508 -2.03 8.35 41.68
N SER A 509 -2.79 9.40 41.39
CA SER A 509 -3.33 9.64 40.05
C SER A 509 -2.23 9.81 38.99
N ALA A 510 -1.20 10.59 39.28
CA ALA A 510 -0.04 10.73 38.38
C ALA A 510 0.75 9.42 38.26
N GLY A 511 0.96 8.73 39.38
CA GLY A 511 1.73 7.50 39.48
C GLY A 511 1.11 6.33 38.73
N VAL A 512 -0.20 6.11 38.86
CA VAL A 512 -0.92 5.06 38.10
C VAL A 512 -0.76 5.28 36.61
N ASN A 513 -0.93 6.51 36.12
CA ASN A 513 -0.76 6.81 34.70
C ASN A 513 0.68 6.56 34.22
N PHE A 514 1.68 6.96 35.02
CA PHE A 514 3.09 6.73 34.73
C PHE A 514 3.42 5.23 34.69
N PHE A 515 3.02 4.44 35.69
CA PHE A 515 3.34 3.02 35.74
C PHE A 515 2.67 2.22 34.62
N VAL A 516 1.45 2.58 34.21
CA VAL A 516 0.81 2.01 33.01
C VAL A 516 1.65 2.30 31.74
N SER A 517 2.20 3.50 31.61
CA SER A 517 3.10 3.84 30.51
C SER A 517 4.45 3.11 30.60
N LEU A 518 5.01 2.95 31.80
CA LEU A 518 6.25 2.21 32.03
C LEU A 518 6.09 0.72 31.68
N GLU A 519 4.98 0.10 32.11
CA GLU A 519 4.62 -1.27 31.73
C GLU A 519 4.52 -1.40 30.20
N GLY A 520 3.88 -0.43 29.53
CA GLY A 520 3.82 -0.40 28.06
C GLY A 520 5.20 -0.32 27.39
N ILE A 521 6.10 0.55 27.88
CA ILE A 521 7.46 0.67 27.34
C ILE A 521 8.27 -0.61 27.56
N LEU A 522 8.19 -1.20 28.75
CA LEU A 522 8.90 -2.45 29.06
C LEU A 522 8.33 -3.64 28.28
N ASP A 523 7.02 -3.72 28.10
CA ASP A 523 6.35 -4.72 27.28
C ASP A 523 6.82 -4.65 25.82
N TYR A 524 6.81 -3.45 25.21
CA TYR A 524 7.32 -3.29 23.84
C TYR A 524 8.81 -3.60 23.74
N SER A 525 9.60 -3.18 24.72
CA SER A 525 11.05 -3.39 24.72
C SER A 525 11.43 -4.86 24.84
N LEU A 526 10.82 -5.58 25.80
CA LEU A 526 11.06 -7.01 25.99
C LEU A 526 10.52 -7.79 24.79
N SER A 527 9.29 -7.50 24.35
CA SER A 527 8.66 -8.15 23.19
C SER A 527 9.52 -8.01 21.94
N PHE A 528 9.91 -6.77 21.62
CA PHE A 528 10.75 -6.49 20.46
C PHE A 528 12.12 -7.15 20.58
N THR A 529 12.79 -7.05 21.72
CA THR A 529 14.15 -7.58 21.87
C THR A 529 14.17 -9.11 21.82
N THR A 530 13.22 -9.78 22.46
CA THR A 530 13.05 -11.24 22.32
C THR A 530 12.81 -11.63 20.86
N TRP A 531 11.92 -10.91 20.18
CA TRP A 531 11.63 -11.15 18.76
C TRP A 531 12.85 -10.90 17.87
N ALA A 532 13.56 -9.79 18.07
CA ALA A 532 14.70 -9.37 17.25
C ALA A 532 15.92 -10.28 17.41
N LEU A 533 16.12 -10.87 18.59
CA LEU A 533 17.27 -11.75 18.84
C LEU A 533 17.00 -13.21 18.47
N LEU A 534 15.76 -13.69 18.62
CA LEU A 534 15.45 -15.13 18.54
C LEU A 534 14.61 -15.52 17.33
N SER A 535 14.13 -14.58 16.51
CA SER A 535 13.32 -14.91 15.32
C SER A 535 14.13 -15.12 14.05
N ASP A 536 13.54 -15.88 13.13
CA ASP A 536 14.05 -16.02 11.77
C ASP A 536 13.61 -14.83 10.91
N HIS A 537 14.48 -13.82 10.80
CA HIS A 537 14.18 -12.60 10.04
C HIS A 537 14.28 -12.74 8.54
N TYR A 538 15.02 -13.72 8.02
CA TYR A 538 15.17 -13.92 6.59
C TYR A 538 14.02 -14.73 5.99
N GLY A 539 13.66 -15.84 6.66
CA GLY A 539 12.66 -16.81 6.22
C GLY A 539 11.24 -16.47 6.69
N VAL A 540 11.07 -16.15 7.97
CA VAL A 540 9.75 -16.02 8.60
C VAL A 540 9.27 -14.57 8.61
N THR A 541 9.99 -13.69 9.30
CA THR A 541 9.48 -12.33 9.57
C THR A 541 9.78 -11.33 8.46
N LYS A 542 10.75 -11.63 7.58
CA LYS A 542 11.16 -10.79 6.45
C LYS A 542 11.51 -9.35 6.88
N PHE A 543 12.15 -9.23 8.05
CA PHE A 543 12.50 -7.95 8.68
C PHE A 543 11.32 -6.99 8.93
N LYS A 544 10.08 -7.50 9.00
CA LYS A 544 8.89 -6.70 9.34
C LYS A 544 8.51 -6.92 10.79
N CYS A 545 8.45 -5.84 11.56
CA CYS A 545 8.13 -5.87 12.97
C CYS A 545 6.78 -5.22 13.23
N ASN A 546 5.90 -5.97 13.87
CA ASN A 546 4.67 -5.50 14.48
C ASN A 546 4.70 -5.86 15.98
N PHE A 547 4.36 -4.92 16.85
CA PHE A 547 4.50 -5.13 18.30
C PHE A 547 3.59 -6.24 18.86
N ASP A 548 2.42 -6.51 18.27
CA ASP A 548 1.56 -7.60 18.73
C ASP A 548 2.06 -8.98 18.26
N ASP A 549 2.66 -9.06 17.07
CA ASP A 549 3.34 -10.28 16.62
C ASP A 549 4.59 -10.53 17.47
N ALA A 550 5.36 -9.49 17.80
CA ALA A 550 6.51 -9.57 18.69
C ALA A 550 6.12 -10.00 20.12
N ARG A 551 5.02 -9.45 20.66
CA ARG A 551 4.49 -9.84 21.98
C ARG A 551 4.10 -11.30 22.03
N ARG A 552 3.32 -11.78 21.04
CA ARG A 552 2.95 -13.20 20.95
C ARG A 552 4.17 -14.12 20.84
N PHE A 553 5.22 -13.66 20.16
CA PHE A 553 6.48 -14.39 20.08
C PHE A 553 7.24 -14.40 21.42
N MET A 554 7.29 -13.29 22.14
CA MET A 554 7.89 -13.24 23.48
C MET A 554 7.18 -14.20 24.44
N VAL A 555 5.85 -14.20 24.47
CA VAL A 555 5.08 -15.14 25.30
C VAL A 555 5.42 -16.58 24.97
N SER A 556 5.52 -16.94 23.69
CA SER A 556 5.85 -18.33 23.30
C SER A 556 7.28 -18.75 23.63
N ARG A 557 8.16 -17.81 23.97
CA ARG A 557 9.57 -18.08 24.33
C ARG A 557 9.87 -17.98 25.80
N LEU A 558 9.29 -17.00 26.51
CA LEU A 558 9.65 -16.68 27.89
C LEU A 558 8.64 -17.14 28.92
N ASN A 559 7.39 -17.40 28.53
CA ASN A 559 6.33 -17.78 29.47
C ASN A 559 6.61 -19.13 30.13
N GLY A 560 6.49 -19.19 31.46
CA GLY A 560 6.75 -20.38 32.27
C GLY A 560 8.22 -20.63 32.59
N LEU A 561 9.16 -19.80 32.11
CA LEU A 561 10.57 -19.89 32.51
C LEU A 561 10.77 -19.36 33.93
N GLN A 562 11.73 -19.96 34.65
CA GLN A 562 12.08 -19.63 36.03
C GLN A 562 13.53 -19.16 36.14
N LEU A 563 13.77 -18.14 36.97
CA LEU A 563 15.09 -17.74 37.43
C LEU A 563 15.32 -18.30 38.84
N GLY A 564 16.18 -19.31 38.97
CA GLY A 564 16.52 -19.91 40.26
C GLY A 564 15.30 -20.53 40.97
N SER A 565 15.01 -20.09 42.20
CA SER A 565 13.90 -20.59 43.02
C SER A 565 12.62 -19.72 42.97
N ASN A 566 12.54 -18.78 42.03
CA ASN A 566 11.36 -17.90 41.90
C ASN A 566 10.19 -18.60 41.19
N GLU A 567 8.98 -18.06 41.39
CA GLU A 567 7.80 -18.49 40.64
C GLU A 567 8.01 -18.32 39.12
N PRO A 568 7.41 -19.18 38.27
CA PRO A 568 7.49 -19.03 36.82
C PRO A 568 6.93 -17.68 36.37
N LEU A 569 7.57 -17.06 35.38
CA LEU A 569 7.06 -15.83 34.80
C LEU A 569 5.80 -16.12 33.97
N GLU A 570 4.72 -15.38 34.26
CA GLU A 570 3.49 -15.40 33.47
C GLU A 570 3.38 -14.14 32.61
N PHE A 571 3.25 -14.34 31.30
CA PHE A 571 3.02 -13.27 30.33
C PHE A 571 1.70 -13.47 29.60
N ASN A 572 1.01 -12.36 29.37
CA ASN A 572 -0.25 -12.27 28.65
C ASN A 572 -0.02 -11.79 27.20
N ALA A 573 -0.52 -12.57 26.23
CA ALA A 573 -0.35 -12.29 24.80
C ALA A 573 -1.14 -11.07 24.31
N GLU A 574 -2.16 -10.64 25.06
CA GLU A 574 -2.98 -9.46 24.79
C GLU A 574 -2.39 -8.16 25.39
N GLY A 575 -1.20 -8.22 26.01
CA GLY A 575 -0.48 -7.05 26.52
C GLY A 575 -0.88 -6.59 27.91
N LYS A 576 -1.59 -7.42 28.68
CA LYS A 576 -1.93 -7.14 30.08
C LYS A 576 -0.83 -7.64 31.04
N ASN A 577 0.42 -7.31 30.72
CA ASN A 577 1.59 -7.71 31.51
C ASN A 577 1.82 -6.74 32.66
N THR A 578 2.04 -7.26 33.86
CA THR A 578 2.36 -6.45 35.04
C THR A 578 3.85 -6.11 35.09
N LEU A 579 4.22 -5.09 35.87
CA LEU A 579 5.60 -4.61 35.96
C LEU A 579 6.63 -5.68 36.36
N TYR A 580 6.31 -6.58 37.30
CA TYR A 580 7.29 -7.54 37.82
C TYR A 580 7.76 -8.57 36.77
N PRO A 581 6.87 -9.31 36.07
CA PRO A 581 7.29 -10.20 34.98
C PRO A 581 8.07 -9.48 33.88
N LEU A 582 7.70 -8.25 33.54
CA LEU A 582 8.39 -7.45 32.53
C LEU A 582 9.83 -7.13 32.93
N VAL A 583 10.08 -6.75 34.18
CA VAL A 583 11.42 -6.46 34.70
C VAL A 583 12.29 -7.72 34.77
N GLN A 584 11.73 -8.83 35.25
CA GLN A 584 12.46 -10.11 35.34
C GLN A 584 12.73 -10.74 33.96
N GLY A 585 11.82 -10.53 33.01
CA GLY A 585 11.92 -11.10 31.67
C GLY A 585 13.19 -10.70 30.91
N PHE A 586 13.77 -9.53 31.18
CA PHE A 586 15.04 -9.13 30.57
C PHE A 586 16.20 -10.05 30.98
N THR A 587 16.29 -10.41 32.26
CA THR A 587 17.32 -11.36 32.72
C THR A 587 17.05 -12.77 32.19
N VAL A 588 15.79 -13.22 32.16
CA VAL A 588 15.44 -14.53 31.54
C VAL A 588 15.87 -14.57 30.07
N LEU A 589 15.62 -13.50 29.32
CA LEU A 589 16.05 -13.40 27.92
C LEU A 589 17.59 -13.41 27.81
N ALA A 590 18.29 -12.74 28.72
CA ALA A 590 19.75 -12.72 28.74
C ALA A 590 20.33 -14.13 28.93
N GLU A 591 19.80 -14.89 29.89
CA GLU A 591 20.22 -16.28 30.14
C GLU A 591 19.90 -17.19 28.94
N LEU A 592 18.70 -17.08 28.37
CA LEU A 592 18.33 -17.84 27.17
C LEU A 592 19.28 -17.54 25.98
N CYS A 593 19.65 -16.27 25.78
CA CYS A 593 20.63 -15.89 24.76
C CYS A 593 22.02 -16.49 25.05
N SER A 594 22.48 -16.45 26.32
CA SER A 594 23.75 -17.07 26.72
C SER A 594 23.76 -18.58 26.50
N GLU A 595 22.69 -19.29 26.90
CA GLU A 595 22.53 -20.73 26.68
C GLU A 595 22.58 -21.09 25.19
N LEU A 596 21.93 -20.29 24.34
CA LEU A 596 21.99 -20.48 22.90
C LEU A 596 23.42 -20.26 22.37
N ILE A 597 24.13 -19.22 22.79
CA ILE A 597 25.49 -18.98 22.29
C ILE A 597 26.47 -20.10 22.70
N GLU A 598 26.31 -20.66 23.91
CA GLU A 598 27.20 -21.69 24.45
C GLU A 598 26.83 -23.12 23.98
N GLY A 599 25.56 -23.35 23.63
CA GLY A 599 25.02 -24.64 23.24
C GLY A 599 25.43 -25.15 21.84
N ARG A 600 25.21 -26.45 21.59
CA ARG A 600 25.36 -27.06 20.26
C ARG A 600 24.06 -26.91 19.45
N ASN A 601 23.83 -25.76 18.84
CA ASN A 601 22.57 -25.46 18.14
C ASN A 601 22.57 -25.81 16.65
N GLY A 602 22.98 -27.04 16.32
CA GLY A 602 22.99 -27.51 14.93
C GLY A 602 21.60 -27.54 14.28
N ASP A 603 20.56 -27.66 15.09
CA ASP A 603 19.14 -27.63 14.71
C ASP A 603 18.64 -26.23 14.31
N LEU A 604 19.24 -25.17 14.87
CA LEU A 604 18.93 -23.79 14.50
C LEU A 604 19.68 -23.31 13.25
N ARG A 605 20.67 -24.07 12.77
CA ARG A 605 21.35 -23.78 11.51
C ARG A 605 20.36 -23.94 10.35
N ARG A 606 20.33 -22.94 9.48
CA ARG A 606 19.48 -22.93 8.31
C ARG A 606 19.97 -23.97 7.28
N PRO A 607 19.07 -24.78 6.70
CA PRO A 607 19.45 -25.69 5.62
C PRO A 607 19.82 -24.91 4.36
N GLU A 608 20.75 -25.44 3.55
CA GLU A 608 21.30 -24.71 2.40
C GLU A 608 20.27 -24.37 1.31
N ASN A 609 19.19 -25.15 1.20
CA ASN A 609 18.10 -24.89 0.27
C ASN A 609 17.28 -23.63 0.61
N GLU A 610 17.37 -23.12 1.85
CA GLU A 610 16.78 -21.86 2.28
C GLU A 610 17.73 -20.66 2.05
N PHE A 611 18.99 -20.86 1.63
CA PHE A 611 19.91 -19.75 1.32
C PHE A 611 19.52 -19.00 0.05
N PRO A 612 19.87 -17.69 -0.06
CA PRO A 612 19.66 -16.93 -1.29
C PRO A 612 20.36 -17.56 -2.49
N GLY A 613 19.83 -17.32 -3.70
CA GLY A 613 20.40 -17.90 -4.94
C GLY A 613 21.83 -17.51 -5.26
N TYR A 614 22.30 -16.40 -4.68
CA TYR A 614 23.65 -15.87 -4.87
C TYR A 614 24.66 -16.41 -3.85
N TYR A 615 24.21 -17.12 -2.80
CA TYR A 615 25.11 -17.63 -1.76
C TYR A 615 26.20 -18.51 -2.37
N GLY A 616 27.46 -18.20 -2.04
CA GLY A 616 28.65 -18.90 -2.56
C GLY A 616 28.96 -18.67 -4.05
N LYS A 617 28.19 -17.83 -4.76
CA LYS A 617 28.40 -17.52 -6.20
C LYS A 617 29.03 -16.16 -6.44
N THR A 618 29.12 -15.33 -5.40
CA THR A 618 29.71 -13.99 -5.46
C THR A 618 30.40 -13.68 -4.14
N GLU A 619 31.53 -12.97 -4.23
CA GLU A 619 32.28 -12.46 -3.07
C GLU A 619 31.91 -11.01 -2.72
N VAL A 620 31.11 -10.34 -3.57
CA VAL A 620 30.73 -8.94 -3.40
C VAL A 620 29.47 -8.80 -2.53
N GLU A 621 28.51 -9.69 -2.71
CA GLU A 621 27.26 -9.73 -1.94
C GLU A 621 27.28 -10.94 -1.01
N LEU A 622 27.28 -10.68 0.29
CA LEU A 622 27.42 -11.69 1.32
C LEU A 622 26.07 -11.99 1.98
N PHE A 623 25.96 -13.17 2.59
CA PHE A 623 24.78 -13.58 3.34
C PHE A 623 25.21 -14.03 4.74
N PRO A 624 24.98 -13.22 5.79
CA PRO A 624 25.47 -13.49 7.13
C PRO A 624 24.46 -14.23 8.03
N LEU A 625 23.24 -14.49 7.55
CA LEU A 625 22.12 -15.01 8.37
C LEU A 625 22.02 -16.54 8.26
N LEU A 626 23.01 -17.23 8.80
CA LEU A 626 23.17 -18.68 8.67
C LEU A 626 22.25 -19.48 9.60
N HIS A 627 21.65 -18.84 10.61
CA HIS A 627 20.77 -19.47 11.59
C HIS A 627 19.34 -18.93 11.50
N LYS A 628 18.42 -19.63 12.18
CA LYS A 628 17.02 -19.22 12.37
C LYS A 628 16.80 -18.36 13.61
N ALA A 629 17.83 -18.21 14.45
CA ALA A 629 17.86 -17.27 15.57
C ALA A 629 19.00 -16.27 15.34
N LEU A 630 18.68 -14.98 15.27
CA LEU A 630 19.64 -13.94 14.89
C LEU A 630 20.85 -13.87 15.81
N ILE A 631 20.66 -14.09 17.12
CA ILE A 631 21.72 -14.01 18.14
C ILE A 631 22.96 -14.87 17.80
N LEU A 632 22.78 -15.98 17.07
CA LEU A 632 23.85 -16.88 16.65
C LEU A 632 24.66 -16.36 15.44
N ASP A 633 24.10 -15.40 14.70
CA ASP A 633 24.72 -14.76 13.54
C ASP A 633 25.31 -13.38 13.88
N LEU A 634 25.14 -12.90 15.11
CA LEU A 634 25.67 -11.62 15.57
C LEU A 634 27.15 -11.72 15.96
N ARG A 635 27.85 -10.59 15.86
CA ARG A 635 29.22 -10.46 16.39
C ARG A 635 29.22 -10.65 17.91
N LYS A 636 30.21 -11.37 18.43
CA LYS A 636 30.38 -11.60 19.87
C LYS A 636 30.31 -10.31 20.70
N GLY A 637 31.01 -9.24 20.27
CA GLY A 637 30.99 -7.96 20.97
C GLY A 637 29.63 -7.23 20.95
N ASP A 638 28.77 -7.50 19.97
CA ASP A 638 27.40 -6.97 19.94
C ASP A 638 26.51 -7.79 20.89
N CYS A 639 26.66 -9.12 20.88
CA CYS A 639 25.97 -10.03 21.82
C CYS A 639 26.28 -9.69 23.29
N ASP A 640 27.57 -9.62 23.64
CA ASP A 640 28.02 -9.39 25.02
C ASP A 640 27.47 -8.06 25.57
N ARG A 641 27.45 -7.01 24.74
CA ARG A 641 26.88 -5.70 25.11
C ARG A 641 25.38 -5.75 25.34
N ILE A 642 24.63 -6.40 24.45
CA ILE A 642 23.17 -6.54 24.57
C ILE A 642 22.83 -7.38 25.80
N ILE A 643 23.44 -8.56 25.97
CA ILE A 643 23.21 -9.45 27.12
C ILE A 643 23.56 -8.74 28.44
N GLY A 644 24.68 -8.00 28.49
CA GLY A 644 25.06 -7.21 29.64
C GLY A 644 24.01 -6.15 30.01
N LEU A 645 23.49 -5.43 29.01
CA LEU A 645 22.43 -4.44 29.22
C LEU A 645 21.12 -5.09 29.72
N LEU A 646 20.73 -6.24 29.18
CA LEU A 646 19.53 -6.95 29.60
C LEU A 646 19.57 -7.29 31.10
N ARG A 647 20.71 -7.79 31.61
CA ARG A 647 20.92 -8.06 33.04
C ARG A 647 20.92 -6.78 33.89
N GLU A 648 21.53 -5.71 33.38
CA GLU A 648 21.61 -4.42 34.06
C GLU A 648 20.23 -3.76 34.25
N ILE A 649 19.30 -3.92 33.31
CA ILE A 649 17.93 -3.40 33.41
C ILE A 649 17.25 -3.96 34.68
N THR A 650 17.21 -5.28 34.81
CA THR A 650 16.61 -5.95 35.99
C THR A 650 17.30 -5.52 37.28
N ALA A 651 18.64 -5.60 37.33
CA ALA A 651 19.43 -5.25 38.51
C ALA A 651 19.19 -3.79 38.98
N THR A 652 19.02 -2.87 38.03
CA THR A 652 18.75 -1.46 38.33
C THR A 652 17.36 -1.29 38.94
N PHE A 653 16.33 -1.88 38.33
CA PHE A 653 14.95 -1.76 38.82
C PHE A 653 14.76 -2.38 40.21
N GLU A 654 15.45 -3.48 40.50
CA GLU A 654 15.48 -4.10 41.82
C GLU A 654 16.21 -3.25 42.86
N LYS A 655 17.42 -2.75 42.52
CA LYS A 655 18.22 -1.91 43.41
C LYS A 655 17.45 -0.66 43.86
N PHE A 656 16.72 -0.03 42.95
CA PHE A 656 15.92 1.17 43.22
C PHE A 656 14.46 0.87 43.60
N GLN A 657 14.11 -0.40 43.83
CA GLN A 657 12.82 -0.82 44.38
C GLN A 657 11.60 -0.31 43.58
N VAL A 658 11.73 -0.20 42.25
CA VAL A 658 10.70 0.41 41.38
C VAL A 658 9.35 -0.30 41.51
N CYS A 659 9.34 -1.64 41.53
CA CYS A 659 8.13 -2.44 41.73
C CYS A 659 7.49 -2.23 43.11
N ASN A 660 8.31 -2.07 44.15
CA ASN A 660 7.82 -1.83 45.51
C ASN A 660 7.16 -0.45 45.63
N ILE A 661 7.78 0.59 45.05
CA ILE A 661 7.24 1.95 45.00
C ILE A 661 5.91 1.98 44.25
N ARG A 662 5.83 1.32 43.08
CA ARG A 662 4.57 1.15 42.33
C ARG A 662 3.45 0.60 43.20
N ASN A 663 3.71 -0.48 43.94
CA ASN A 663 2.72 -1.12 44.80
C ASN A 663 2.31 -0.25 46.01
N ARG A 664 3.24 0.53 46.57
CA ARG A 664 2.96 1.46 47.69
C ARG A 664 2.17 2.70 47.25
N ILE A 665 2.31 3.14 46.00
CA ILE A 665 1.52 4.25 45.42
C ILE A 665 0.09 3.80 45.11
N GLU A 666 -0.07 2.65 44.45
CA GLU A 666 -1.38 2.16 43.97
C GLU A 666 -2.31 1.75 45.12
N HIS A 667 -1.78 1.11 46.16
CA HIS A 667 -2.59 0.63 47.28
C HIS A 667 -2.64 1.63 48.43
N ARG A 668 -3.78 1.69 49.13
CA ARG A 668 -3.97 2.54 50.32
C ARG A 668 -3.24 1.92 51.52
N ARG A 669 -1.91 2.01 51.53
CA ARG A 669 -1.03 1.49 52.59
C ARG A 669 -0.56 2.60 53.53
N PRO A 670 -0.24 2.27 54.79
CA PRO A 670 0.31 3.24 55.74
C PRO A 670 1.74 3.70 55.38
N ASP A 671 2.50 2.90 54.64
CA ASP A 671 3.89 3.15 54.23
C ASP A 671 4.00 3.83 52.85
N PHE A 672 3.36 4.97 52.63
CA PHE A 672 3.46 5.70 51.35
C PHE A 672 4.91 6.13 51.04
N PRO A 673 5.39 6.10 49.78
CA PRO A 673 6.78 6.44 49.46
C PRO A 673 7.09 7.92 49.67
N SER A 674 8.30 8.19 50.15
CA SER A 674 8.80 9.56 50.32
C SER A 674 9.15 10.20 48.98
N GLN A 675 9.27 11.52 48.96
CA GLN A 675 9.72 12.27 47.79
C GLN A 675 11.06 11.72 47.25
N GLU A 676 12.04 11.48 48.12
CA GLU A 676 13.35 10.96 47.72
C GLU A 676 13.29 9.54 47.16
N GLU A 677 12.35 8.70 47.62
CA GLU A 677 12.13 7.36 47.06
C GLU A 677 11.59 7.47 45.64
N ILE A 678 10.57 8.32 45.42
CA ILE A 678 9.97 8.55 44.09
C ILE A 678 11.00 9.14 43.12
N GLU A 679 11.74 10.17 43.53
CA GLU A 679 12.73 10.83 42.67
C GLU A 679 13.86 9.87 42.26
N ARG A 680 14.38 9.05 43.20
CA ARG A 680 15.42 8.06 42.88
C ARG A 680 14.91 6.98 41.93
N ALA A 681 13.68 6.51 42.11
CA ALA A 681 13.10 5.53 41.20
C ALA A 681 12.85 6.10 39.81
N CYS A 682 12.28 7.30 39.71
CA CYS A 682 12.08 7.98 38.42
C CYS A 682 13.41 8.31 37.73
N GLY A 683 14.46 8.68 38.48
CA GLY A 683 15.81 8.86 37.97
C GLY A 683 16.39 7.57 37.39
N ALA A 684 16.30 6.47 38.13
CA ALA A 684 16.73 5.15 37.66
C ALA A 684 15.98 4.72 36.39
N VAL A 685 14.66 4.89 36.36
CA VAL A 685 13.85 4.62 35.16
C VAL A 685 14.29 5.48 33.98
N THR A 686 14.54 6.78 34.20
CA THR A 686 15.00 7.71 33.16
C THR A 686 16.33 7.25 32.56
N ASP A 687 17.31 6.94 33.39
CA ASP A 687 18.63 6.50 32.95
C ASP A 687 18.56 5.17 32.22
N THR A 688 17.82 4.20 32.76
CA THR A 688 17.67 2.88 32.13
C THR A 688 16.95 2.99 30.79
N VAL A 689 15.82 3.71 30.69
CA VAL A 689 15.08 3.83 29.43
C VAL A 689 15.88 4.60 28.39
N ASN A 690 16.59 5.67 28.76
CA ASN A 690 17.49 6.37 27.82
C ASN A 690 18.61 5.45 27.31
N LYS A 691 19.16 4.58 28.17
CA LYS A 691 20.17 3.58 27.77
C LYS A 691 19.57 2.51 26.85
N MET A 692 18.36 2.04 27.14
CA MET A 692 17.62 1.10 26.29
C MET A 692 17.32 1.70 24.90
N GLU A 693 16.90 2.96 24.85
CA GLU A 693 16.68 3.72 23.62
C GLU A 693 17.98 3.85 22.79
N ALA A 694 19.09 4.20 23.43
CA ALA A 694 20.39 4.34 22.77
C ALA A 694 20.95 3.01 22.23
N ALA A 695 20.64 1.90 22.91
CA ALA A 695 21.05 0.57 22.50
C ALA A 695 20.14 -0.05 21.43
N GLY A 696 18.90 0.43 21.32
CA GLY A 696 17.86 -0.16 20.47
C GLY A 696 17.16 -1.37 21.10
N VAL A 697 17.27 -1.56 22.43
CA VAL A 697 16.48 -2.52 23.20
C VAL A 697 15.05 -2.00 23.38
N CYS A 698 14.92 -0.69 23.63
CA CYS A 698 13.64 -0.01 23.50
C CYS A 698 13.44 0.37 22.03
N PRO A 699 12.46 -0.21 21.32
CA PRO A 699 12.28 0.04 19.90
C PRO A 699 11.85 1.48 19.66
N LEU A 700 12.69 2.22 18.95
CA LEU A 700 12.38 3.56 18.47
C LEU A 700 12.03 3.52 16.98
N ILE A 701 11.01 4.28 16.62
CA ILE A 701 10.64 4.47 15.21
C ILE A 701 11.46 5.61 14.64
N TYR A 702 12.19 5.30 13.58
CA TYR A 702 13.01 6.20 12.81
C TYR A 702 12.37 6.44 11.44
N LEU A 703 12.22 7.71 11.09
CA LEU A 703 11.68 8.14 9.80
C LEU A 703 12.78 8.78 8.97
N TYR A 704 12.74 8.54 7.66
CA TYR A 704 13.69 9.12 6.72
C TYR A 704 13.70 10.64 6.83
N SER A 705 14.88 11.24 7.03
CA SER A 705 15.04 12.70 7.16
C SER A 705 15.94 13.31 6.09
N GLY A 706 16.64 12.50 5.29
CA GLY A 706 17.45 13.00 4.19
C GLY A 706 18.50 12.01 3.69
N ARG A 707 19.19 12.41 2.63
CA ARG A 707 20.23 11.65 1.96
C ARG A 707 21.28 12.59 1.40
N THR A 708 22.55 12.24 1.54
CA THR A 708 23.65 12.86 0.80
C THR A 708 24.36 11.81 -0.04
N VAL A 709 24.76 12.20 -1.25
CA VAL A 709 25.50 11.31 -2.16
C VAL A 709 26.65 12.10 -2.75
N ASP A 710 27.83 11.49 -2.72
CA ASP A 710 29.00 12.07 -3.37
C ASP A 710 29.24 11.52 -4.78
N GLN A 711 30.27 12.04 -5.44
CA GLN A 711 30.64 11.66 -6.80
C GLN A 711 31.06 10.18 -6.96
N TYR A 712 31.40 9.50 -5.87
CA TYR A 712 31.79 8.09 -5.87
C TYR A 712 30.61 7.15 -5.60
N GLY A 713 29.40 7.69 -5.43
CA GLY A 713 28.21 6.93 -5.10
C GLY A 713 28.12 6.52 -3.64
N ARG A 714 29.01 7.03 -2.76
CA ARG A 714 28.86 6.85 -1.31
C ARG A 714 27.66 7.64 -0.85
N ASN A 715 26.75 6.96 -0.17
CA ASN A 715 25.46 7.48 0.19
C ASN A 715 25.26 7.38 1.70
N ILE A 716 24.94 8.51 2.33
CA ILE A 716 24.61 8.61 3.74
C ILE A 716 23.12 8.88 3.80
N VAL A 717 22.37 7.97 4.40
CA VAL A 717 20.93 8.13 4.65
C VAL A 717 20.73 8.47 6.12
N MET A 718 20.02 9.55 6.38
CA MET A 718 19.75 10.06 7.70
C MET A 718 18.31 9.74 8.10
N PHE A 719 18.13 9.31 9.34
CA PHE A 719 16.82 9.14 9.94
C PHE A 719 16.70 9.93 11.24
N LYS A 720 15.48 10.28 11.62
CA LYS A 720 15.14 10.95 12.88
C LYS A 720 14.14 10.13 13.68
N ASP A 721 14.28 10.15 15.00
CA ASP A 721 13.24 9.67 15.91
C ASP A 721 12.27 10.78 16.34
N TYR A 722 11.34 10.45 17.22
CA TYR A 722 10.34 11.38 17.77
C TYR A 722 10.93 12.55 18.57
N ARG A 723 12.19 12.46 19.03
CA ARG A 723 12.95 13.52 19.72
C ARG A 723 13.86 14.29 18.77
N GLY A 724 13.87 13.96 17.48
CA GLY A 724 14.74 14.56 16.47
C GLY A 724 16.20 14.09 16.52
N ARG A 725 16.51 13.06 17.34
CA ARG A 725 17.85 12.45 17.36
C ARG A 725 18.10 11.78 16.02
N GLN A 726 19.29 11.99 15.47
CA GLN A 726 19.64 11.48 14.15
C GLN A 726 20.44 10.18 14.24
N ILE A 727 20.15 9.28 13.31
CA ILE A 727 20.97 8.09 13.05
C ILE A 727 21.30 8.00 11.56
N ILE A 728 22.49 7.49 11.27
CA ILE A 728 23.05 7.45 9.93
C ILE A 728 23.21 6.00 9.48
N VAL A 729 22.79 5.71 8.26
CA VAL A 729 23.02 4.44 7.56
C VAL A 729 23.87 4.70 6.33
N ASN A 730 24.99 3.98 6.23
CA ASN A 730 25.95 4.10 5.13
C ASN A 730 25.60 3.15 3.97
N ARG A 731 25.80 3.59 2.73
CA ARG A 731 25.55 2.83 1.50
C ARG A 731 26.66 3.09 0.46
N PRO A 732 26.95 2.15 -0.46
CA PRO A 732 26.34 0.81 -0.58
C PRO A 732 26.81 -0.14 0.53
N SER A 733 26.10 -1.26 0.69
CA SER A 733 26.39 -2.30 1.69
C SER A 733 26.50 -3.64 0.99
N GLN A 734 27.44 -4.49 1.44
CA GLN A 734 27.60 -5.87 0.94
C GLN A 734 26.43 -6.80 1.33
N TYR A 735 25.50 -6.30 2.14
CA TYR A 735 24.31 -7.01 2.58
C TYR A 735 23.05 -6.47 1.91
N SER A 736 23.19 -5.83 0.74
CA SER A 736 22.07 -5.19 0.05
C SER A 736 21.01 -6.20 -0.38
N LEU A 737 21.41 -7.44 -0.68
CA LEU A 737 20.53 -8.54 -1.07
C LEU A 737 19.99 -9.37 0.11
N CYS A 738 20.30 -9.01 1.36
CA CYS A 738 19.80 -9.69 2.56
C CYS A 738 18.36 -9.33 2.95
N ARG A 739 17.59 -8.70 2.04
CA ARG A 739 16.21 -8.23 2.26
C ARG A 739 16.06 -7.21 3.38
N LEU A 740 17.09 -6.41 3.62
CA LEU A 740 16.97 -5.34 4.59
C LEU A 740 15.87 -4.36 4.17
N PRO A 741 15.13 -3.79 5.14
CA PRO A 741 14.05 -2.85 4.86
C PRO A 741 14.49 -1.70 3.93
N SER A 742 13.62 -1.35 2.98
CA SER A 742 13.82 -0.17 2.14
C SER A 742 13.88 1.09 3.01
N LEU A 743 14.84 1.96 2.71
CA LEU A 743 15.20 3.16 3.49
C LEU A 743 14.13 4.28 3.47
N HIS A 744 13.00 4.05 2.79
CA HIS A 744 11.88 5.01 2.73
C HIS A 744 10.73 4.66 3.66
N TRP A 745 10.70 3.44 4.21
CA TRP A 745 9.67 3.05 5.18
C TRP A 745 10.06 3.48 6.61
N PRO A 746 9.09 3.64 7.51
CA PRO A 746 9.33 3.72 8.95
C PRO A 746 10.11 2.49 9.42
N GLN A 747 11.15 2.70 10.23
CA GLN A 747 12.02 1.61 10.68
C GLN A 747 12.27 1.61 12.18
N ILE A 748 12.44 0.43 12.75
CA ILE A 748 13.14 0.26 14.02
C ILE A 748 14.61 0.00 13.70
N ILE A 749 15.53 0.78 14.25
CA ILE A 749 16.97 0.61 14.05
C ILE A 749 17.58 0.24 15.41
N VAL A 750 18.47 -0.75 15.43
CA VAL A 750 19.13 -1.25 16.64
C VAL A 750 20.60 -0.80 16.61
N PRO A 751 20.96 0.35 17.21
CA PRO A 751 22.27 0.97 16.98
C PRO A 751 23.46 0.15 17.48
N TRP A 752 23.26 -0.73 18.46
CA TRP A 752 24.32 -1.57 18.99
C TRP A 752 24.58 -2.84 18.18
N VAL A 753 23.71 -3.19 17.25
CA VAL A 753 23.78 -4.47 16.53
C VAL A 753 24.06 -4.25 15.05
N HIS A 754 25.10 -4.90 14.56
CA HIS A 754 25.54 -4.81 13.17
C HIS A 754 25.36 -6.14 12.44
N ILE A 755 25.20 -6.05 11.13
CA ILE A 755 25.08 -7.20 10.25
C ILE A 755 26.46 -7.60 9.72
N GLY A 756 26.80 -8.87 9.97
CA GLY A 756 28.07 -9.48 9.59
C GLY A 756 29.26 -8.65 10.07
N ASP A 757 30.35 -8.65 9.30
CA ASP A 757 31.53 -7.84 9.60
C ASP A 757 31.46 -6.45 8.94
N SER A 758 30.43 -5.64 9.24
CA SER A 758 30.32 -4.28 8.71
C SER A 758 29.80 -3.21 9.69
N VAL A 759 29.61 -1.99 9.17
CA VAL A 759 28.90 -0.88 9.82
C VAL A 759 27.40 -0.86 9.50
N GLU A 760 26.88 -1.88 8.79
CA GLU A 760 25.46 -1.99 8.46
C GLU A 760 24.66 -2.28 9.74
N LEU A 761 23.83 -1.32 10.15
CA LEU A 761 22.98 -1.47 11.33
C LEU A 761 21.84 -2.45 11.07
N LEU A 762 21.53 -3.28 12.08
CA LEU A 762 20.33 -4.07 12.11
C LEU A 762 19.11 -3.15 12.15
N ARG A 763 18.14 -3.42 11.28
CA ARG A 763 16.92 -2.63 11.17
C ARG A 763 15.75 -3.44 10.64
N PHE A 764 14.56 -3.01 11.03
CA PHE A 764 13.29 -3.66 10.74
C PHE A 764 12.30 -2.63 10.20
N GLN A 765 11.50 -3.01 9.22
CA GLN A 765 10.35 -2.20 8.81
C GLN A 765 9.31 -2.25 9.93
N PHE A 766 8.86 -1.09 10.39
CA PHE A 766 7.78 -1.01 11.37
C PHE A 766 6.42 -1.07 10.69
N GLU A 767 5.52 -1.89 11.22
CA GLU A 767 4.12 -2.00 10.77
C GLU A 767 3.17 -1.91 11.98
N GLU A 768 2.20 -1.01 11.94
CA GLU A 768 1.11 -0.93 12.92
C GLU A 768 -0.05 -1.86 12.50
N ILE A 769 -0.85 -2.35 13.45
CA ILE A 769 -2.02 -3.17 13.08
C ILE A 769 -3.08 -2.27 12.48
N SER A 770 -3.47 -2.61 11.26
CA SER A 770 -4.62 -2.02 10.57
C SER A 770 -5.33 -3.09 9.76
N ASP A 771 -6.51 -2.74 9.26
CA ASP A 771 -7.22 -3.54 8.27
C ASP A 771 -6.40 -3.73 6.98
N TYR A 772 -5.63 -2.73 6.58
CA TYR A 772 -4.73 -2.79 5.44
C TYR A 772 -3.60 -3.82 5.66
N VAL A 773 -2.90 -3.77 6.79
CA VAL A 773 -1.85 -4.76 7.11
C VAL A 773 -2.43 -6.18 7.20
N LYS A 774 -3.63 -6.34 7.77
CA LYS A 774 -4.32 -7.64 7.82
C LYS A 774 -4.62 -8.18 6.42
N MET A 775 -5.06 -7.34 5.49
CA MET A 775 -5.33 -7.75 4.10
C MET A 775 -4.09 -8.35 3.42
N TRP A 776 -2.91 -7.80 3.70
CA TRP A 776 -1.65 -8.19 3.08
C TRP A 776 -0.80 -9.16 3.91
N ARG A 777 -1.28 -9.64 5.06
CA ARG A 777 -0.54 -10.53 5.97
C ARG A 777 -0.08 -11.81 5.26
N GLY A 778 1.23 -12.10 5.32
CA GLY A 778 1.82 -13.28 4.69
C GLY A 778 2.12 -13.12 3.19
N TYR A 779 1.86 -11.96 2.60
CA TYR A 779 2.33 -11.61 1.25
C TYR A 779 3.78 -11.08 1.30
N PRO A 780 4.64 -11.37 0.30
CA PRO A 780 4.42 -12.35 -0.77
C PRO A 780 4.59 -13.79 -0.26
N LYS A 781 3.80 -14.72 -0.81
CA LYS A 781 4.00 -16.16 -0.64
C LYS A 781 5.08 -16.65 -1.62
N ARG A 782 5.96 -17.55 -1.19
CA ARG A 782 7.01 -18.12 -2.03
C ARG A 782 7.04 -19.63 -1.87
N ARG A 783 7.23 -20.33 -2.97
CA ARG A 783 7.42 -21.78 -2.95
C ARG A 783 8.85 -22.08 -2.49
N PRO A 784 9.06 -23.17 -1.74
CA PRO A 784 10.41 -23.62 -1.42
C PRO A 784 11.16 -23.96 -2.72
N ARG A 785 12.48 -23.82 -2.69
CA ARG A 785 13.32 -24.33 -3.77
C ARG A 785 13.32 -25.85 -3.71
N VAL A 786 12.74 -26.49 -4.70
CA VAL A 786 12.88 -27.94 -4.86
C VAL A 786 14.27 -28.20 -5.44
N PRO A 787 15.08 -29.10 -4.84
CA PRO A 787 16.34 -29.54 -5.42
C PRO A 787 16.12 -30.06 -6.85
N SER A 788 17.01 -29.72 -7.77
CA SER A 788 16.88 -30.06 -9.20
C SER A 788 16.73 -31.56 -9.49
N LYS A 789 17.17 -32.41 -8.56
CA LYS A 789 17.08 -33.87 -8.65
C LYS A 789 15.67 -34.40 -8.33
N GLU A 790 15.06 -33.91 -7.26
CA GLU A 790 13.68 -34.25 -6.88
C GLU A 790 12.67 -33.68 -7.88
N LEU A 791 12.92 -32.47 -8.41
CA LEU A 791 12.05 -31.88 -9.43
C LEU A 791 12.08 -32.71 -10.72
N LYS A 792 13.24 -33.27 -11.11
CA LYS A 792 13.35 -34.21 -12.23
C LYS A 792 12.59 -35.51 -11.96
N GLU A 793 12.77 -36.13 -10.81
CA GLU A 793 12.06 -37.38 -10.46
C GLU A 793 10.53 -37.17 -10.38
N LYS A 794 10.09 -35.99 -9.92
CA LYS A 794 8.66 -35.62 -9.93
C LYS A 794 8.12 -35.37 -11.33
N LEU A 795 8.87 -34.65 -12.17
CA LEU A 795 8.50 -34.42 -13.56
C LEU A 795 8.45 -35.73 -14.36
N ASP A 796 9.43 -36.62 -14.16
CA ASP A 796 9.51 -37.92 -14.81
C ASP A 796 8.38 -38.86 -14.35
N SER A 797 7.91 -38.74 -13.10
CA SER A 797 6.78 -39.53 -12.57
C SER A 797 5.41 -38.96 -12.96
N GLU A 798 5.25 -37.63 -12.99
CA GLU A 798 4.02 -36.98 -13.47
C GLU A 798 3.86 -37.13 -14.99
N GLN A 799 4.94 -37.09 -15.79
CA GLN A 799 4.87 -37.44 -17.22
C GLN A 799 4.48 -38.90 -17.43
N LYS A 800 5.03 -39.83 -16.64
CA LYS A 800 4.63 -41.25 -16.71
C LYS A 800 3.15 -41.48 -16.40
N GLN A 801 2.59 -40.74 -15.46
CA GLN A 801 1.16 -40.82 -15.11
C GLN A 801 0.23 -40.14 -16.13
N LEU A 802 0.76 -39.27 -16.99
CA LEU A 802 0.01 -38.67 -18.10
C LEU A 802 0.11 -39.48 -19.40
N GLU A 803 1.13 -40.34 -19.52
CA GLU A 803 1.33 -41.27 -20.64
C GLU A 803 0.65 -42.63 -20.44
N GLU A 804 0.28 -42.98 -19.20
CA GLU A 804 -0.57 -44.12 -18.82
C GLU A 804 -2.05 -43.74 -18.76
#